data_AF-A0A353FKH4-F1
#
_entry.id   AF-A0A353FKH4-F1
#
_cell.length_a   1.000
_cell.length_b   1.000
_cell.length_c   1.000
_cell.angle_alpha   90.00
_cell.angle_beta   90.00
_cell.angle_gamma   90.00
#
_symmetry.space_group_name_H-M   'P 1'
#
loop_
_entity.id
_entity.type
_entity.pdbx_description
1 polymer ?
#
loop_
_entity_poly.entity_id
_entity_poly.type
_entity_poly.pdbx_seq_one_letter_code
_entity_poly.pdbx_strand_id
1 'polypeptide(L)'
;MLTFPLLFLLSGPIRPITAQEPAIPAEVNQLPEAPYAAFEAEPSPVSQGLLDHGESLWRELGCLACHQSTGISRLGTRTDMRSLAGFLESPPQPDVYDRAFPHDFGLSSQESAALSAFLLREQRVTADKAPPQPGLKWECYEMNIEDESLPSIDGHSPAATGVADFIGPEVRTRDNHFLLRFQAELLVPQEGEWTFHLTSDDSSWLWIDGEKIISNEALAPERVVIQSANLTKGVHLFEVRMTEAAGGEILELEWEGPGFPEPAEIPTENFRVQREALIPPPHPLEHGPFNIPAPKYQKLEETDDIVGDHMKLDGCLSCHTRGDRGGLAESARVSFVGEEDLGFEGRLPPSLDKVGHRLREAWILEHLTNERRARPYLRARCVVLEESQAKRWAGIFSRVDSTPGDEVEPTFADSAIEEGQFLAGIQGKNCIECHRVAGHDGPSIQAMDLALQYDRVKPEWFLEWLQAPVKHRPGTRMPRFWPMSNSRSKREQEALRAWTSLGPAMPLPSGLIPKSDTYALEPGERPLLHGCSLSDLSARCIAVGTSHRTHYAYDLEHLQLRWIWRGAFLNAEGTWRGRNLVELEPAGIDHVILDSKFPFSLADKSAHEPKLLGWQLDAEGWPTFRIQLGDVEIHDSMRPRWIAGGSEFVRTFSAKGGDLTIDLPKGEGVELSPAEPFLLQDGETREVIYQW
;
A
#
# COMPACT_ATOMS: atom_id res chain seq x y z
N MET A 1 32.23 37.54 -47.36
CA MET A 1 33.17 37.59 -46.22
C MET A 1 33.13 36.22 -45.56
N LEU A 2 34.28 35.52 -45.56
CA LEU A 2 34.80 34.50 -44.61
C LEU A 2 33.86 33.37 -44.13
N THR A 3 34.16 32.06 -44.14
CA THR A 3 35.19 31.18 -44.78
C THR A 3 34.88 29.72 -44.36
N PHE A 4 34.74 28.83 -45.36
CA PHE A 4 35.34 27.46 -45.48
C PHE A 4 34.82 26.24 -44.65
N PRO A 5 35.04 24.98 -45.13
CA PRO A 5 34.02 23.96 -45.43
C PRO A 5 34.37 22.52 -44.93
N LEU A 6 33.57 21.52 -45.34
CA LEU A 6 33.79 20.08 -45.23
C LEU A 6 35.20 19.61 -45.65
N LEU A 7 35.76 18.58 -44.98
CA LEU A 7 36.50 17.49 -45.65
C LEU A 7 36.62 16.20 -44.80
N PHE A 8 36.58 15.07 -45.50
CA PHE A 8 36.65 13.68 -45.03
C PHE A 8 38.10 13.17 -44.89
N LEU A 9 38.28 12.24 -43.92
CA LEU A 9 39.26 11.13 -43.79
C LEU A 9 40.78 11.37 -43.89
N LEU A 10 41.49 10.99 -42.81
CA LEU A 10 42.71 10.17 -42.89
C LEU A 10 42.77 9.16 -41.73
N SER A 11 43.00 7.91 -42.10
CA SER A 11 43.26 6.73 -41.29
C SER A 11 44.62 6.78 -40.60
N GLY A 12 44.67 6.43 -39.32
CA GLY A 12 45.89 6.17 -38.56
C GLY A 12 45.67 4.98 -37.60
N PRO A 13 46.67 4.13 -37.33
CA PRO A 13 46.50 2.93 -36.53
C PRO A 13 46.31 3.28 -35.06
N ILE A 14 45.27 2.70 -34.45
CA ILE A 14 45.02 2.79 -33.01
C ILE A 14 46.14 2.02 -32.30
N ARG A 15 46.93 2.73 -31.48
CA ARG A 15 47.87 2.12 -30.54
C ARG A 15 47.08 1.44 -29.41
N PRO A 16 47.46 0.24 -28.97
CA PRO A 16 46.81 -0.38 -27.82
C PRO A 16 47.16 0.43 -26.56
N ILE A 17 46.13 0.94 -25.89
CA ILE A 17 46.24 1.46 -24.53
C ILE A 17 46.45 0.22 -23.65
N THR A 18 47.71 -0.03 -23.27
CA THR A 18 48.03 -0.95 -22.18
C THR A 18 47.66 -0.23 -20.89
N ALA A 19 46.48 -0.53 -20.37
CA ALA A 19 46.12 -0.17 -19.00
C ALA A 19 46.99 -1.02 -18.08
N GLN A 20 48.07 -0.43 -17.58
CA GLN A 20 48.83 -0.98 -16.48
C GLN A 20 47.91 -0.88 -15.25
N GLU A 21 47.34 -2.02 -14.83
CA GLU A 21 46.55 -2.11 -13.59
C GLU A 21 47.37 -1.50 -12.45
N PRO A 22 46.80 -0.58 -11.64
CA PRO A 22 47.46 -0.18 -10.41
C PRO A 22 47.54 -1.42 -9.51
N ALA A 23 48.74 -1.72 -9.02
CA ALA A 23 48.95 -2.81 -8.09
C ALA A 23 48.02 -2.63 -6.88
N ILE A 24 47.22 -3.66 -6.61
CA ILE A 24 46.38 -3.76 -5.42
C ILE A 24 47.31 -3.71 -4.20
N PRO A 25 47.17 -2.73 -3.29
CA PRO A 25 47.90 -2.75 -2.02
C PRO A 25 47.51 -4.02 -1.26
N ALA A 26 48.48 -4.80 -0.80
CA ALA A 26 48.28 -6.04 -0.06
C ALA A 26 47.72 -5.83 1.38
N GLU A 27 47.00 -4.74 1.63
CA GLU A 27 46.46 -4.35 2.94
C GLU A 27 44.93 -4.22 2.99
N VAL A 28 44.19 -4.67 1.97
CA VAL A 28 42.72 -4.79 2.08
C VAL A 28 42.37 -6.17 2.62
N ASN A 29 42.69 -6.42 3.88
CA ASN A 29 42.14 -7.56 4.62
C ASN A 29 41.88 -7.25 6.10
N GLN A 30 41.83 -5.97 6.45
CA GLN A 30 41.28 -5.53 7.71
C GLN A 30 40.12 -4.60 7.38
N LEU A 31 38.91 -5.14 7.50
CA LEU A 31 37.71 -4.33 7.69
C LEU A 31 38.05 -3.30 8.77
N PRO A 32 37.62 -2.03 8.64
CA PRO A 32 37.80 -1.06 9.71
C PRO A 32 37.28 -1.69 11.01
N GLU A 33 38.12 -1.73 12.05
CA GLU A 33 37.67 -2.06 13.40
C GLU A 33 36.61 -1.02 13.76
N ALA A 34 35.35 -1.39 13.55
CA ALA A 34 34.25 -0.58 13.99
C ALA A 34 34.35 -0.49 15.51
N PRO A 35 34.12 0.69 16.11
CA PRO A 35 34.15 0.87 17.54
C PRO A 35 32.84 0.30 18.11
N TYR A 36 32.62 -1.00 17.98
CA TYR A 36 31.55 -1.68 18.69
C TYR A 36 32.04 -1.85 20.12
N ALA A 37 31.78 -0.82 20.94
CA ALA A 37 31.83 -0.95 22.38
C ALA A 37 31.04 -2.21 22.75
N ALA A 38 31.57 -3.00 23.69
CA ALA A 38 30.93 -4.19 24.21
C ALA A 38 29.53 -3.86 24.72
N PHE A 39 28.52 -3.97 23.85
CA PHE A 39 27.14 -4.05 24.28
C PHE A 39 27.01 -5.38 25.01
N GLU A 40 26.60 -5.36 26.28
CA GLU A 40 26.11 -6.58 26.91
C GLU A 40 24.97 -7.09 26.03
N ALA A 41 25.15 -8.29 25.48
CA ALA A 41 24.25 -8.82 24.48
C ALA A 41 22.90 -9.14 25.15
N GLU A 42 21.89 -8.30 24.92
CA GLU A 42 20.59 -8.39 25.60
C GLU A 42 19.72 -9.50 25.00
N PRO A 43 19.10 -10.36 25.83
CA PRO A 43 18.10 -11.32 25.42
C PRO A 43 16.93 -10.63 24.73
N SER A 44 16.51 -11.15 23.56
CA SER A 44 15.36 -10.61 22.83
C SER A 44 14.16 -11.52 23.01
N PRO A 45 12.99 -11.02 23.44
CA PRO A 45 11.79 -11.83 23.57
C PRO A 45 11.33 -12.39 22.22
N VAL A 46 10.78 -13.60 22.23
CA VAL A 46 10.27 -14.24 21.02
C VAL A 46 8.96 -14.96 21.30
N SER A 47 8.06 -14.95 20.31
CA SER A 47 6.81 -15.70 20.30
C SER A 47 6.74 -16.59 19.07
N GLN A 48 5.88 -17.63 19.11
CA GLN A 48 5.68 -18.48 17.94
C GLN A 48 5.10 -17.70 16.76
N GLY A 49 4.15 -16.79 17.00
CA GLY A 49 3.60 -15.93 15.94
C GLY A 49 4.64 -15.02 15.28
N LEU A 50 5.61 -14.52 16.04
CA LEU A 50 6.73 -13.73 15.48
C LEU A 50 7.62 -14.59 14.56
N LEU A 51 7.90 -15.83 14.97
CA LEU A 51 8.68 -16.78 14.17
C LEU A 51 7.94 -17.21 12.90
N ASP A 52 6.64 -17.46 13.00
CA ASP A 52 5.79 -17.85 11.86
C ASP A 52 5.70 -16.70 10.84
N HIS A 53 5.57 -15.45 11.31
CA HIS A 53 5.63 -14.27 10.45
C HIS A 53 7.01 -14.14 9.78
N GLY A 54 8.10 -14.31 10.54
CA GLY A 54 9.44 -14.32 9.98
C GLY A 54 9.67 -15.42 8.94
N GLU A 55 9.09 -16.61 9.13
CA GLU A 55 9.11 -17.68 8.13
C GLU A 55 8.36 -17.29 6.86
N SER A 56 7.18 -16.67 7.00
CA SER A 56 6.42 -16.15 5.84
C SER A 56 7.26 -15.15 5.06
N LEU A 57 7.86 -14.16 5.73
CA LEU A 57 8.72 -13.17 5.10
C LEU A 57 9.92 -13.83 4.41
N TRP A 58 10.59 -14.79 5.06
CA TRP A 58 11.69 -15.54 4.46
C TRP A 58 11.31 -16.19 3.11
N ARG A 59 10.07 -16.69 3.00
CA ARG A 59 9.52 -17.29 1.78
C ARG A 59 9.10 -16.25 0.75
N GLU A 60 8.50 -15.13 1.18
CA GLU A 60 8.07 -14.01 0.33
C GLU A 60 9.26 -13.27 -0.31
N LEU A 61 10.33 -13.07 0.45
CA LEU A 61 11.55 -12.41 -0.03
C LEU A 61 12.41 -13.33 -0.90
N GLY A 62 12.10 -14.63 -0.92
CA GLY A 62 12.83 -15.60 -1.71
C GLY A 62 14.30 -15.72 -1.32
N CYS A 63 14.63 -15.59 -0.03
CA CYS A 63 16.02 -15.50 0.42
C CYS A 63 16.90 -16.70 -0.03
N LEU A 64 16.30 -17.88 -0.21
CA LEU A 64 16.97 -19.07 -0.77
C LEU A 64 17.44 -18.93 -2.23
N ALA A 65 16.94 -17.93 -2.98
CA ALA A 65 17.36 -17.65 -4.35
C ALA A 65 18.82 -17.16 -4.43
N CYS A 66 19.21 -16.36 -3.44
CA CYS A 66 20.51 -15.71 -3.35
C CYS A 66 21.42 -16.41 -2.33
N HIS A 67 20.87 -16.87 -1.21
CA HIS A 67 21.63 -17.52 -0.15
C HIS A 67 21.57 -19.04 -0.29
N GLN A 68 22.74 -19.68 -0.35
CA GLN A 68 22.82 -21.10 -0.03
C GLN A 68 22.40 -21.31 1.43
N SER A 69 21.82 -22.46 1.75
CA SER A 69 21.49 -22.83 3.14
C SER A 69 22.70 -22.72 4.08
N THR A 70 23.92 -22.82 3.53
CA THR A 70 25.21 -22.69 4.21
C THR A 70 25.70 -21.25 4.40
N GLY A 71 25.19 -20.26 3.67
CA GLY A 71 25.61 -18.85 3.80
C GLY A 71 24.88 -18.11 4.93
N ILE A 72 23.65 -18.55 5.21
CA ILE A 72 22.82 -18.07 6.31
C ILE A 72 22.87 -19.03 7.52
N SER A 73 23.50 -20.19 7.38
CA SER A 73 23.75 -21.05 8.54
C SER A 73 24.69 -20.35 9.53
N ARG A 74 24.45 -20.59 10.83
CA ARG A 74 25.24 -20.03 11.94
C ARG A 74 25.18 -18.51 12.05
N LEU A 75 24.11 -17.86 11.57
CA LEU A 75 23.89 -16.44 11.88
C LEU A 75 23.73 -16.24 13.39
N GLY A 76 23.05 -17.15 14.08
CA GLY A 76 22.87 -17.12 15.52
C GLY A 76 24.15 -17.25 16.33
N THR A 77 25.27 -17.68 15.73
CA THR A 77 26.59 -17.68 16.39
C THR A 77 27.40 -16.41 16.13
N ARG A 78 26.89 -15.46 15.33
CA ARG A 78 27.66 -14.30 14.84
C ARG A 78 26.98 -12.95 15.07
N THR A 79 25.67 -12.91 15.26
CA THR A 79 24.90 -11.66 15.42
C THR A 79 23.79 -11.83 16.45
N ASP A 80 23.09 -10.74 16.74
CA ASP A 80 21.91 -10.68 17.60
C ASP A 80 20.69 -10.17 16.80
N MET A 81 19.50 -10.29 17.39
CA MET A 81 18.24 -9.93 16.74
C MET A 81 18.14 -8.44 16.43
N ARG A 82 18.60 -7.56 17.32
CA ARG A 82 18.52 -6.10 17.14
C ARG A 82 19.44 -5.66 16.01
N SER A 83 20.67 -6.17 15.98
CA SER A 83 21.66 -5.87 14.93
C SER A 83 21.22 -6.39 13.57
N LEU A 84 20.70 -7.62 13.50
CA LEU A 84 20.20 -8.18 12.24
C LEU A 84 18.95 -7.44 11.75
N ALA A 85 18.04 -7.07 12.65
CA ALA A 85 16.84 -6.31 12.29
C ALA A 85 17.21 -4.94 11.73
N GLY A 86 18.13 -4.22 12.38
CA GLY A 86 18.63 -2.94 11.87
C GLY A 86 19.30 -3.06 10.50
N PHE A 87 20.07 -4.13 10.26
CA PHE A 87 20.66 -4.40 8.94
C PHE A 87 19.60 -4.68 7.86
N LEU A 88 18.54 -5.43 8.19
CA LEU A 88 17.47 -5.76 7.26
C LEU A 88 16.56 -4.56 6.94
N GLU A 89 16.35 -3.69 7.92
CA GLU A 89 15.57 -2.46 7.79
C GLU A 89 16.34 -1.36 7.03
N SER A 90 17.66 -1.31 7.20
CA SER A 90 18.51 -0.29 6.56
C SER A 90 19.82 -0.92 6.11
N PRO A 91 19.80 -1.73 5.04
CA PRO A 91 21.01 -2.35 4.54
C PRO A 91 21.97 -1.27 4.03
N PRO A 92 23.29 -1.39 4.31
CA PRO A 92 24.27 -0.44 3.81
C PRO A 92 24.23 -0.39 2.28
N GLN A 93 24.18 0.82 1.75
CA GLN A 93 24.21 1.05 0.30
C GLN A 93 25.58 0.65 -0.26
N PRO A 94 25.65 0.05 -1.46
CA PRO A 94 26.93 -0.28 -2.10
C PRO A 94 27.78 0.99 -2.25
N ASP A 95 29.04 0.94 -1.80
CA ASP A 95 29.98 2.01 -2.08
C ASP A 95 30.44 1.96 -3.55
N VAL A 96 31.04 3.05 -4.04
CA VAL A 96 31.44 3.23 -5.45
C VAL A 96 32.49 2.18 -5.90
N TYR A 97 33.14 1.49 -4.97
CA TYR A 97 34.25 0.56 -5.22
C TYR A 97 33.92 -0.91 -4.87
N ASP A 98 32.90 -1.15 -4.05
CA ASP A 98 32.42 -2.45 -3.60
C ASP A 98 30.94 -2.58 -4.00
N ARG A 99 30.72 -3.17 -5.18
CA ARG A 99 29.37 -3.40 -5.74
C ARG A 99 28.63 -4.43 -4.89
N ALA A 100 28.08 -4.01 -3.75
CA ALA A 100 27.20 -4.80 -2.92
C ALA A 100 25.80 -4.93 -3.58
N PHE A 101 25.26 -6.14 -3.51
CA PHE A 101 23.93 -6.50 -4.00
C PHE A 101 22.85 -5.70 -3.25
N PRO A 102 21.87 -5.08 -3.94
CA PRO A 102 20.76 -4.39 -3.27
C PRO A 102 19.90 -5.45 -2.55
N HIS A 103 20.05 -5.55 -1.23
CA HIS A 103 19.25 -6.41 -0.35
C HIS A 103 18.07 -5.65 0.27
N ASP A 104 17.80 -4.41 -0.16
CA ASP A 104 16.67 -3.65 0.36
C ASP A 104 15.36 -4.20 -0.22
N PHE A 105 14.47 -4.67 0.65
CA PHE A 105 13.13 -5.13 0.29
C PHE A 105 12.02 -4.22 0.88
N GLY A 106 12.40 -3.07 1.43
CA GLY A 106 11.49 -2.11 2.06
C GLY A 106 10.77 -2.70 3.28
N LEU A 107 11.50 -3.43 4.14
CA LEU A 107 10.93 -4.04 5.33
C LEU A 107 10.69 -2.98 6.41
N SER A 108 9.49 -3.01 7.02
CA SER A 108 9.22 -2.25 8.24
C SER A 108 10.03 -2.79 9.42
N SER A 109 10.18 -2.00 10.50
CA SER A 109 10.88 -2.44 11.72
C SER A 109 10.27 -3.73 12.31
N GLN A 110 8.95 -3.90 12.21
CA GLN A 110 8.25 -5.11 12.66
C GLN A 110 8.58 -6.34 11.79
N GLU A 111 8.59 -6.18 10.47
CA GLU A 111 8.96 -7.26 9.54
C GLU A 111 10.43 -7.63 9.69
N SER A 112 11.31 -6.64 9.84
CA SER A 112 12.74 -6.85 10.08
C SER A 112 13.00 -7.59 11.39
N ALA A 113 12.27 -7.26 12.46
CA ALA A 113 12.32 -7.98 13.72
C ALA A 113 11.81 -9.43 13.56
N ALA A 114 10.68 -9.64 12.91
CA ALA A 114 10.12 -10.97 12.68
C ALA A 114 11.06 -11.87 11.87
N LEU A 115 11.59 -11.35 10.75
CA LEU A 115 12.54 -12.06 9.92
C LEU A 115 13.84 -12.37 10.69
N SER A 116 14.35 -11.41 11.47
CA SER A 116 15.53 -11.63 12.31
C SER A 116 15.30 -12.72 13.34
N ALA A 117 14.14 -12.72 14.01
CA ALA A 117 13.79 -13.74 14.99
C ALA A 117 13.76 -15.14 14.36
N PHE A 118 13.16 -15.26 13.16
CA PHE A 118 13.14 -16.53 12.43
C PHE A 118 14.55 -16.97 12.01
N LEU A 119 15.37 -16.06 11.49
CA LEU A 119 16.74 -16.36 11.07
C LEU A 119 17.63 -16.79 12.24
N LEU A 120 17.41 -16.22 13.41
CA LEU A 120 18.18 -16.48 14.63
C LEU A 120 17.49 -17.47 15.58
N ARG A 121 16.49 -18.22 15.13
CA ARG A 121 15.75 -19.19 15.95
C ARG A 121 16.63 -20.25 16.64
N GLU A 122 17.87 -20.45 16.20
CA GLU A 122 18.85 -21.29 16.89
C GLU A 122 19.31 -20.72 18.26
N GLN A 123 19.12 -19.41 18.49
CA GLN A 123 19.33 -18.73 19.77
C GLN A 123 18.16 -18.92 20.76
N ARG A 124 17.04 -19.51 20.30
CA ARG A 124 15.81 -19.65 21.11
C ARG A 124 16.05 -20.55 22.31
N VAL A 125 15.75 -20.02 23.50
CA VAL A 125 15.67 -20.79 24.73
C VAL A 125 14.24 -20.76 25.26
N THR A 126 13.87 -21.81 25.99
CA THR A 126 12.58 -21.92 26.66
C THR A 126 12.49 -20.93 27.82
N ALA A 127 11.26 -20.58 28.22
CA ALA A 127 11.00 -19.57 29.26
C ALA A 127 11.74 -19.86 30.59
N ASP A 128 11.87 -21.14 30.98
CA ASP A 128 12.58 -21.58 32.19
C ASP A 128 14.10 -21.35 32.16
N LYS A 129 14.66 -21.14 30.96
CA LYS A 129 16.10 -20.91 30.75
C LYS A 129 16.40 -19.48 30.32
N ALA A 130 15.37 -18.72 29.95
CA ALA A 130 15.52 -17.32 29.60
C ALA A 130 15.67 -16.48 30.88
N PRO A 131 16.51 -15.44 30.87
CA PRO A 131 16.47 -14.43 31.93
C PRO A 131 15.09 -13.72 31.91
N PRO A 132 14.54 -13.38 33.09
CA PRO A 132 13.29 -12.62 33.18
C PRO A 132 13.40 -11.28 32.45
N GLN A 133 12.31 -10.85 31.81
CA GLN A 133 12.24 -9.61 31.05
C GLN A 133 11.06 -8.74 31.51
N PRO A 134 11.09 -7.42 31.27
CA PRO A 134 9.97 -6.53 31.57
C PRO A 134 8.62 -7.01 30.99
N GLY A 135 7.55 -6.83 31.75
CA GLY A 135 6.16 -7.10 31.34
C GLY A 135 5.38 -8.03 32.28
N LEU A 136 4.09 -8.23 31.97
CA LEU A 136 3.15 -9.07 32.71
C LEU A 136 2.54 -10.15 31.81
N LYS A 137 2.51 -11.40 32.28
CA LYS A 137 1.79 -12.47 31.58
C LYS A 137 0.31 -12.25 31.82
N TRP A 138 -0.50 -12.27 30.77
CA TRP A 138 -1.95 -12.19 30.90
C TRP A 138 -2.65 -13.42 30.32
N GLU A 139 -3.81 -13.75 30.88
CA GLU A 139 -4.71 -14.83 30.46
C GLU A 139 -6.15 -14.28 30.47
N CYS A 140 -6.86 -14.43 29.35
CA CYS A 140 -8.28 -14.08 29.22
C CYS A 140 -9.12 -15.36 29.14
N TYR A 141 -10.09 -15.49 30.04
CA TYR A 141 -11.01 -16.62 30.11
C TYR A 141 -12.42 -16.16 29.77
N GLU A 142 -13.05 -16.86 28.83
CA GLU A 142 -14.44 -16.65 28.48
C GLU A 142 -15.34 -17.46 29.41
N MET A 143 -15.90 -16.82 30.44
CA MET A 143 -16.69 -17.48 31.49
C MET A 143 -17.97 -16.74 31.79
N ASN A 144 -19.06 -17.46 32.07
CA ASN A 144 -20.32 -16.84 32.47
C ASN A 144 -20.21 -16.29 33.90
N ILE A 145 -20.03 -14.98 34.03
CA ILE A 145 -20.01 -14.27 35.31
C ILE A 145 -21.44 -13.90 35.71
N GLU A 146 -21.93 -14.49 36.80
CA GLU A 146 -23.30 -14.30 37.31
C GLU A 146 -23.35 -13.66 38.71
N ASP A 147 -22.23 -13.63 39.42
CA ASP A 147 -22.09 -13.07 40.75
C ASP A 147 -20.70 -12.42 40.96
N GLU A 148 -20.52 -11.79 42.13
CA GLU A 148 -19.30 -11.06 42.52
C GLU A 148 -18.17 -11.96 43.04
N SER A 149 -18.37 -13.28 43.07
CA SER A 149 -17.40 -14.20 43.62
C SER A 149 -16.27 -14.51 42.63
N LEU A 150 -15.08 -14.79 43.17
CA LEU A 150 -13.94 -15.19 42.35
C LEU A 150 -14.23 -16.53 41.63
N PRO A 151 -14.34 -16.56 40.29
CA PRO A 151 -14.61 -17.80 39.57
C PRO A 151 -13.43 -18.77 39.69
N SER A 152 -13.73 -20.06 39.79
CA SER A 152 -12.70 -21.09 39.66
C SER A 152 -12.30 -21.24 38.19
N ILE A 153 -11.00 -21.12 37.91
CA ILE A 153 -10.41 -21.35 36.59
C ILE A 153 -9.85 -22.78 36.43
N ASP A 154 -10.04 -23.64 37.44
CA ASP A 154 -9.52 -25.00 37.42
C ASP A 154 -10.17 -25.83 36.30
N GLY A 155 -9.36 -26.38 35.41
CA GLY A 155 -9.84 -27.15 34.27
C GLY A 155 -10.36 -26.30 33.10
N HIS A 156 -10.30 -24.97 33.19
CA HIS A 156 -10.57 -24.06 32.09
C HIS A 156 -9.28 -23.66 31.37
N SER A 157 -9.30 -23.71 30.04
CA SER A 157 -8.22 -23.14 29.23
C SER A 157 -8.53 -21.67 28.94
N PRO A 158 -7.53 -20.77 28.95
CA PRO A 158 -7.74 -19.39 28.52
C PRO A 158 -8.10 -19.35 27.04
N ALA A 159 -9.00 -18.44 26.67
CA ALA A 159 -9.36 -18.15 25.28
C ALA A 159 -8.21 -17.43 24.56
N ALA A 160 -7.46 -16.59 25.27
CA ALA A 160 -6.24 -15.95 24.80
C ALA A 160 -5.23 -15.74 25.94
N THR A 161 -3.95 -15.64 25.59
CA THR A 161 -2.86 -15.34 26.53
C THR A 161 -1.76 -14.56 25.82
N GLY A 162 -1.00 -13.78 26.57
CA GLY A 162 0.12 -13.01 26.03
C GLY A 162 0.98 -12.39 27.12
N VAL A 163 1.77 -11.38 26.71
CA VAL A 163 2.51 -10.50 27.61
C VAL A 163 2.06 -9.07 27.32
N ALA A 164 1.81 -8.29 28.36
CA ALA A 164 1.43 -6.88 28.28
C ALA A 164 2.41 -6.03 29.07
N ASP A 165 2.51 -4.76 28.68
CA ASP A 165 3.35 -3.78 29.37
C ASP A 165 2.54 -2.94 30.38
N PHE A 166 1.23 -3.19 30.48
CA PHE A 166 0.26 -2.50 31.34
C PHE A 166 -0.75 -3.50 31.94
N ILE A 167 -1.53 -3.04 32.92
CA ILE A 167 -2.67 -3.77 33.51
C ILE A 167 -3.95 -3.05 33.09
N GLY A 168 -4.84 -3.72 32.35
CA GLY A 168 -6.09 -3.12 31.89
C GLY A 168 -7.01 -4.09 31.12
N PRO A 169 -8.27 -3.70 30.84
CA PRO A 169 -9.27 -4.56 30.20
C PRO A 169 -9.06 -4.76 28.68
N GLU A 170 -8.06 -4.13 28.08
CA GLU A 170 -7.80 -4.09 26.62
C GLU A 170 -7.39 -5.45 26.06
N VAL A 171 -6.91 -6.38 26.90
CA VAL A 171 -6.49 -7.73 26.49
C VAL A 171 -7.64 -8.74 26.42
N ARG A 172 -8.89 -8.31 26.65
CA ARG A 172 -10.09 -9.17 26.63
C ARG A 172 -10.39 -9.71 25.23
N THR A 173 -11.07 -10.86 25.16
CA THR A 173 -11.52 -11.46 23.90
C THR A 173 -12.99 -11.15 23.55
N ARG A 174 -13.74 -10.56 24.50
CA ARG A 174 -15.14 -10.15 24.35
C ARG A 174 -15.49 -9.09 25.39
N ASP A 175 -16.58 -8.36 25.17
CA ASP A 175 -16.95 -7.22 26.03
C ASP A 175 -17.62 -7.59 27.35
N ASN A 176 -18.20 -8.79 27.46
CA ASN A 176 -18.95 -9.21 28.65
C ASN A 176 -18.65 -10.66 28.99
N HIS A 177 -18.91 -11.03 30.24
CA HIS A 177 -18.69 -12.39 30.75
C HIS A 177 -17.25 -12.87 30.52
N PHE A 178 -16.26 -12.19 31.09
CA PHE A 178 -14.87 -12.65 30.99
C PHE A 178 -14.15 -12.54 32.33
N LEU A 179 -13.04 -13.26 32.45
CA LEU A 179 -12.07 -13.12 33.53
C LEU A 179 -10.71 -12.83 32.92
N LEU A 180 -10.05 -11.77 33.41
CA LEU A 180 -8.66 -11.48 33.14
C LEU A 180 -7.80 -11.87 34.34
N ARG A 181 -6.61 -12.39 34.04
CA ARG A 181 -5.58 -12.68 35.03
C ARG A 181 -4.24 -12.16 34.54
N PHE A 182 -3.59 -11.34 35.34
CA PHE A 182 -2.24 -10.82 35.14
C PHE A 182 -1.29 -11.42 36.17
N GLN A 183 -0.09 -11.82 35.74
CA GLN A 183 0.92 -12.43 36.60
C GLN A 183 2.32 -11.94 36.25
N ALA A 184 3.13 -11.66 37.27
CA ALA A 184 4.52 -11.27 37.11
C ALA A 184 5.32 -11.51 38.40
N GLU A 185 6.63 -11.36 38.31
CA GLU A 185 7.51 -11.00 39.43
C GLU A 185 7.50 -9.48 39.57
N LEU A 186 7.04 -8.94 40.71
CA LEU A 186 7.10 -7.51 41.03
C LEU A 186 8.43 -7.18 41.72
N LEU A 187 9.20 -6.27 41.13
CA LEU A 187 10.44 -5.73 41.67
C LEU A 187 10.15 -4.52 42.55
N VAL A 188 10.25 -4.71 43.85
CA VAL A 188 10.11 -3.66 44.85
C VAL A 188 11.47 -2.97 45.08
N PRO A 189 11.61 -1.67 44.76
CA PRO A 189 12.91 -0.99 44.75
C PRO A 189 13.47 -0.72 46.14
N GLN A 190 12.58 -0.55 47.13
CA GLN A 190 12.90 -0.22 48.51
C GLN A 190 11.96 -0.94 49.49
N GLU A 191 12.53 -1.40 50.59
CA GLU A 191 11.74 -1.99 51.69
C GLU A 191 10.91 -0.91 52.38
N GLY A 192 9.65 -1.24 52.71
CA GLY A 192 8.77 -0.36 53.46
C GLY A 192 7.29 -0.70 53.29
N GLU A 193 6.44 0.21 53.74
CA GLU A 193 4.99 0.14 53.55
C GLU A 193 4.63 0.67 52.15
N TRP A 194 3.94 -0.16 51.37
CA TRP A 194 3.44 0.16 50.04
C TRP A 194 1.92 0.11 50.05
N THR A 195 1.28 1.12 49.47
CA THR A 195 -0.18 1.19 49.33
C THR A 195 -0.56 0.93 47.88
N PHE A 196 -1.52 0.03 47.66
CA PHE A 196 -2.05 -0.33 46.36
C PHE A 196 -3.47 0.20 46.20
N HIS A 197 -3.77 0.76 45.04
CA HIS A 197 -5.07 1.28 44.65
C HIS A 197 -5.55 0.47 43.46
N LEU A 198 -6.52 -0.44 43.68
CA LEU A 198 -7.07 -1.28 42.62
C LEU A 198 -8.46 -0.78 42.26
N THR A 199 -8.61 -0.24 41.05
CA THR A 199 -9.86 0.23 40.48
C THR A 199 -10.40 -0.81 39.50
N SER A 200 -11.66 -1.18 39.64
CA SER A 200 -12.37 -2.00 38.64
C SER A 200 -13.85 -1.66 38.60
N ASP A 201 -14.51 -1.94 37.47
CA ASP A 201 -15.98 -1.90 37.38
C ASP A 201 -16.59 -3.00 38.27
N ASP A 202 -16.59 -4.23 37.75
CA ASP A 202 -17.01 -5.41 38.47
C ASP A 202 -15.95 -5.88 39.49
N SER A 203 -15.77 -7.19 39.65
CA SER A 203 -14.95 -7.74 40.73
C SER A 203 -13.48 -7.84 40.37
N SER A 204 -12.60 -7.44 41.30
CA SER A 204 -11.15 -7.58 41.13
C SER A 204 -10.43 -7.93 42.43
N TRP A 205 -9.24 -8.49 42.29
CA TRP A 205 -8.43 -8.99 43.41
C TRP A 205 -6.94 -8.83 43.13
N LEU A 206 -6.16 -8.59 44.18
CA LEU A 206 -4.70 -8.49 44.15
C LEU A 206 -4.08 -9.48 45.14
N TRP A 207 -3.08 -10.22 44.68
CA TRP A 207 -2.22 -11.05 45.52
C TRP A 207 -0.75 -10.63 45.39
N ILE A 208 -0.07 -10.60 46.54
CA ILE A 208 1.38 -10.45 46.64
C ILE A 208 1.92 -11.61 47.47
N ASP A 209 2.93 -12.34 46.95
CA ASP A 209 3.50 -13.55 47.57
C ASP A 209 2.48 -14.63 47.94
N GLY A 210 1.39 -14.68 47.18
CA GLY A 210 0.27 -15.60 47.40
C GLY A 210 -0.69 -15.17 48.52
N GLU A 211 -0.42 -14.07 49.22
CA GLU A 211 -1.35 -13.45 50.16
C GLU A 211 -2.30 -12.51 49.42
N LYS A 212 -3.62 -12.66 49.64
CA LYS A 212 -4.63 -11.80 49.05
C LYS A 212 -4.64 -10.46 49.77
N ILE A 213 -4.17 -9.40 49.11
CA ILE A 213 -4.08 -8.05 49.69
C ILE A 213 -5.39 -7.28 49.46
N ILE A 214 -5.94 -7.31 48.24
CA ILE A 214 -7.18 -6.61 47.89
C ILE A 214 -8.26 -7.60 47.42
N SER A 215 -9.50 -7.31 47.83
CA SER A 215 -10.73 -7.95 47.38
C SER A 215 -11.75 -6.84 47.08
N ASN A 216 -12.03 -6.57 45.81
CA ASN A 216 -13.01 -5.57 45.35
C ASN A 216 -14.22 -6.29 44.75
N GLU A 217 -14.92 -7.09 45.56
CA GLU A 217 -16.03 -7.94 45.12
C GLU A 217 -17.34 -7.14 45.04
N ALA A 218 -17.83 -6.91 43.83
CA ALA A 218 -19.21 -6.51 43.54
C ALA A 218 -19.46 -6.50 42.02
N LEU A 219 -20.73 -6.65 41.63
CA LEU A 219 -21.22 -6.38 40.27
C LEU A 219 -21.81 -4.96 40.23
N ALA A 220 -20.99 -3.96 39.90
CA ALA A 220 -21.42 -2.57 39.91
C ALA A 220 -20.45 -1.70 39.09
N PRO A 221 -20.77 -0.41 38.85
CA PRO A 221 -19.84 0.51 38.22
C PRO A 221 -18.53 0.70 39.02
N GLU A 222 -17.54 1.35 38.38
CA GLU A 222 -16.19 1.64 38.89
C GLU A 222 -16.08 1.87 40.41
N ARG A 223 -15.19 1.11 41.05
CA ARG A 223 -14.82 1.25 42.47
C ARG A 223 -13.32 1.06 42.64
N VAL A 224 -12.76 1.84 43.55
CA VAL A 224 -11.38 1.69 44.03
C VAL A 224 -11.35 1.07 45.43
N VAL A 225 -10.48 0.08 45.62
CA VAL A 225 -10.11 -0.44 46.94
C VAL A 225 -8.64 -0.13 47.19
N ILE A 226 -8.35 0.43 48.36
CA ILE A 226 -7.02 0.89 48.76
C ILE A 226 -6.56 0.03 49.94
N GLN A 227 -5.37 -0.55 49.85
CA GLN A 227 -4.80 -1.35 50.93
C GLN A 227 -3.28 -1.26 50.97
N SER A 228 -2.72 -1.19 52.19
CA SER A 228 -1.27 -1.17 52.40
C SER A 228 -0.72 -2.54 52.82
N ALA A 229 0.50 -2.84 52.38
CA ALA A 229 1.26 -4.04 52.74
C ALA A 229 2.74 -3.68 52.97
N ASN A 230 3.40 -4.36 53.91
CA ASN A 230 4.84 -4.21 54.11
C ASN A 230 5.58 -5.15 53.16
N LEU A 231 6.40 -4.58 52.27
CA LEU A 231 7.18 -5.35 51.29
C LEU A 231 8.68 -5.18 51.53
N THR A 232 9.41 -6.27 51.33
CA THR A 232 10.87 -6.25 51.36
C THR A 232 11.42 -5.69 50.05
N LYS A 233 12.66 -5.19 50.05
CA LYS A 233 13.34 -4.88 48.78
C LYS A 233 13.62 -6.19 48.04
N GLY A 234 13.21 -6.29 46.78
CA GLY A 234 13.48 -7.46 45.95
C GLY A 234 12.30 -7.91 45.12
N VAL A 235 12.27 -9.19 44.79
CA VAL A 235 11.25 -9.81 43.93
C VAL A 235 10.13 -10.38 44.78
N HIS A 236 8.89 -10.05 44.40
CA HIS A 236 7.66 -10.56 44.99
C HIS A 236 6.79 -11.22 43.91
N LEU A 237 6.07 -12.28 44.24
CA LEU A 237 5.10 -12.86 43.30
C LEU A 237 3.87 -11.97 43.23
N PHE A 238 3.43 -11.62 42.03
CA PHE A 238 2.36 -10.68 41.79
C PHE A 238 1.25 -11.33 40.94
N GLU A 239 0.00 -11.16 41.36
CA GLU A 239 -1.16 -11.56 40.57
C GLU A 239 -2.33 -10.61 40.75
N VAL A 240 -2.95 -10.20 39.65
CA VAL A 240 -4.22 -9.47 39.62
C VAL A 240 -5.24 -10.25 38.82
N ARG A 241 -6.49 -10.27 39.31
CA ARG A 241 -7.62 -10.81 38.55
C ARG A 241 -8.76 -9.79 38.48
N MET A 242 -9.50 -9.84 37.39
CA MET A 242 -10.72 -9.05 37.19
C MET A 242 -11.76 -9.90 36.48
N THR A 243 -13.02 -9.73 36.83
CA THR A 243 -14.17 -10.28 36.10
C THR A 243 -15.03 -9.14 35.58
N GLU A 244 -15.63 -9.35 34.41
CA GLU A 244 -16.64 -8.47 33.84
C GLU A 244 -17.88 -9.30 33.50
N ALA A 245 -19.03 -8.94 34.05
CA ALA A 245 -20.31 -9.58 33.78
C ALA A 245 -21.05 -8.88 32.65
N ALA A 246 -21.28 -7.57 32.79
CA ALA A 246 -21.86 -6.74 31.75
C ALA A 246 -21.76 -5.25 32.05
N GLY A 247 -21.50 -4.42 31.04
CA GLY A 247 -21.51 -2.97 31.22
C GLY A 247 -20.35 -2.30 30.51
N GLY A 248 -19.69 -1.38 31.21
CA GLY A 248 -18.44 -0.77 30.77
C GLY A 248 -17.29 -1.30 31.62
N GLU A 249 -16.13 -1.49 31.02
CA GLU A 249 -15.03 -2.22 31.65
C GLU A 249 -13.87 -1.30 32.06
N ILE A 250 -13.46 -1.38 33.34
CA ILE A 250 -12.30 -0.67 33.88
C ILE A 250 -11.47 -1.64 34.73
N LEU A 251 -10.15 -1.55 34.60
CA LEU A 251 -9.18 -2.19 35.48
C LEU A 251 -7.92 -1.31 35.53
N GLU A 252 -7.59 -0.76 36.68
CA GLU A 252 -6.39 0.06 36.89
C GLU A 252 -5.74 -0.33 38.23
N LEU A 253 -4.41 -0.38 38.26
CA LEU A 253 -3.64 -0.61 39.48
C LEU A 253 -2.56 0.46 39.63
N GLU A 254 -2.63 1.19 40.72
CA GLU A 254 -1.62 2.16 41.12
C GLU A 254 -0.96 1.75 42.44
N TRP A 255 0.26 2.23 42.67
CA TRP A 255 0.97 2.09 43.93
C TRP A 255 1.57 3.40 44.43
N GLU A 256 1.76 3.52 45.74
CA GLU A 256 2.56 4.56 46.37
C GLU A 256 3.41 3.93 47.50
N GLY A 257 4.56 4.52 47.79
CA GLY A 257 5.52 3.95 48.75
C GLY A 257 6.87 4.66 48.76
N PRO A 258 7.92 4.07 49.38
CA PRO A 258 9.23 4.68 49.46
C PRO A 258 9.83 5.01 48.07
N GLY A 259 9.90 6.30 47.75
CA GLY A 259 10.36 6.81 46.45
C GLY A 259 9.25 7.16 45.45
N PHE A 260 7.99 6.83 45.78
CA PHE A 260 6.79 7.08 44.99
C PHE A 260 5.75 7.78 45.89
N PRO A 261 5.82 9.12 46.01
CA PRO A 261 5.08 9.87 47.04
C PRO A 261 3.57 10.07 46.73
N GLU A 262 3.14 9.75 45.51
CA GLU A 262 1.74 9.84 45.07
C GLU A 262 1.40 8.54 44.33
N PRO A 263 0.11 8.12 44.31
CA PRO A 263 -0.34 6.96 43.54
C PRO A 263 0.00 7.14 42.06
N ALA A 264 0.63 6.12 41.49
CA ALA A 264 0.95 6.08 40.07
C ALA A 264 0.88 4.65 39.54
N GLU A 265 0.68 4.50 38.23
CA GLU A 265 0.82 3.21 37.55
C GLU A 265 2.20 2.59 37.85
N ILE A 266 2.21 1.27 38.06
CA ILE A 266 3.44 0.53 38.31
C ILE A 266 4.24 0.45 36.99
N PRO A 267 5.47 0.99 36.91
CA PRO A 267 6.23 0.97 35.67
C PRO A 267 6.49 -0.45 35.17
N THR A 268 6.45 -0.68 33.85
CA THR A 268 6.65 -2.02 33.26
C THR A 268 7.97 -2.66 33.66
N GLU A 269 9.02 -1.86 33.88
CA GLU A 269 10.33 -2.33 34.35
C GLU A 269 10.32 -2.92 35.77
N ASN A 270 9.29 -2.60 36.55
CA ASN A 270 9.06 -3.21 37.86
C ASN A 270 8.37 -4.57 37.74
N PHE A 271 7.84 -4.95 36.58
CA PHE A 271 7.33 -6.31 36.35
C PHE A 271 8.34 -7.14 35.58
N ARG A 272 8.46 -8.42 35.94
CA ARG A 272 9.28 -9.39 35.22
C ARG A 272 8.48 -10.64 34.91
N VAL A 273 8.62 -11.13 33.69
CA VAL A 273 8.05 -12.41 33.25
C VAL A 273 9.12 -13.32 32.69
N GLN A 274 8.97 -14.61 32.96
CA GLN A 274 9.67 -15.64 32.22
C GLN A 274 8.95 -15.88 30.91
N ARG A 275 9.65 -15.60 29.80
CA ARG A 275 9.18 -15.83 28.45
C ARG A 275 10.32 -16.34 27.59
N GLU A 276 9.98 -17.03 26.52
CA GLU A 276 11.00 -17.47 25.58
C GLU A 276 11.78 -16.28 25.01
N ALA A 277 13.05 -16.51 24.77
CA ALA A 277 13.97 -15.48 24.30
C ALA A 277 15.00 -16.04 23.33
N LEU A 278 15.52 -15.16 22.47
CA LEU A 278 16.74 -15.38 21.70
C LEU A 278 17.91 -14.87 22.55
N ILE A 279 18.81 -15.78 22.94
CA ILE A 279 20.03 -15.43 23.66
C ILE A 279 21.16 -15.22 22.64
N PRO A 280 21.68 -13.99 22.50
CA PRO A 280 22.79 -13.73 21.59
C PRO A 280 24.11 -14.38 22.04
N PRO A 281 25.07 -14.58 21.12
CA PRO A 281 26.41 -15.04 21.48
C PRO A 281 27.12 -13.98 22.36
N PRO A 282 28.13 -14.34 23.18
CA PRO A 282 28.79 -13.42 24.10
C PRO A 282 29.43 -12.18 23.45
N HIS A 283 29.91 -12.32 22.22
CA HIS A 283 30.52 -11.25 21.43
C HIS A 283 29.85 -11.22 20.05
N PRO A 284 28.62 -10.69 19.94
CA PRO A 284 27.99 -10.55 18.65
C PRO A 284 28.85 -9.60 17.79
N LEU A 285 28.91 -9.87 16.48
CA LEU A 285 29.61 -9.06 15.48
C LEU A 285 31.15 -9.06 15.54
N GLU A 286 31.80 -9.78 16.47
CA GLU A 286 33.28 -9.81 16.64
C GLU A 286 34.04 -10.16 15.35
N HIS A 287 33.42 -10.96 14.47
CA HIS A 287 34.03 -11.41 13.22
C HIS A 287 33.44 -10.75 11.96
N GLY A 288 32.71 -9.64 12.10
CA GLY A 288 32.02 -8.98 11.00
C GLY A 288 30.66 -9.65 10.70
N PRO A 289 29.53 -8.97 10.94
CA PRO A 289 28.24 -9.65 11.05
C PRO A 289 27.58 -10.01 9.73
N PHE A 290 27.92 -9.32 8.63
CA PHE A 290 27.13 -9.39 7.40
C PHE A 290 27.96 -9.66 6.14
N ASN A 291 29.21 -10.11 6.28
CA ASN A 291 29.99 -10.60 5.14
C ASN A 291 29.49 -12.00 4.75
N ILE A 292 28.29 -12.07 4.20
CA ILE A 292 27.73 -13.29 3.60
C ILE A 292 28.14 -13.24 2.13
N PRO A 293 29.21 -13.93 1.72
CA PRO A 293 29.58 -13.97 0.31
C PRO A 293 28.42 -14.58 -0.46
N ALA A 294 27.73 -13.76 -1.24
CA ALA A 294 26.70 -14.23 -2.15
C ALA A 294 27.42 -15.07 -3.24
N PRO A 295 27.15 -16.38 -3.31
CA PRO A 295 28.04 -17.33 -3.99
C PRO A 295 28.06 -17.22 -5.53
N LYS A 296 27.32 -16.27 -6.12
CA LYS A 296 27.12 -16.18 -7.58
C LYS A 296 27.87 -15.04 -8.28
N TYR A 297 28.58 -14.17 -7.57
CA TYR A 297 29.26 -13.02 -8.17
C TYR A 297 30.71 -13.35 -8.56
N GLN A 298 30.86 -14.22 -9.55
CA GLN A 298 32.13 -14.40 -10.25
C GLN A 298 32.27 -13.35 -11.37
N LYS A 299 33.52 -12.96 -11.68
CA LYS A 299 33.85 -12.08 -12.82
C LYS A 299 33.07 -12.51 -14.06
N LEU A 300 32.46 -11.55 -14.76
CA LEU A 300 31.78 -11.81 -16.02
C LEU A 300 32.80 -12.14 -17.12
N GLU A 301 32.47 -13.10 -17.97
CA GLU A 301 32.90 -13.06 -19.37
C GLU A 301 31.92 -12.12 -20.08
N GLU A 302 32.42 -11.04 -20.71
CA GLU A 302 31.56 -10.10 -21.46
C GLU A 302 30.87 -10.83 -22.61
N THR A 303 29.55 -10.66 -22.70
CA THR A 303 28.70 -11.23 -23.76
C THR A 303 28.13 -10.12 -24.64
N ASP A 304 27.49 -10.49 -25.76
CA ASP A 304 26.76 -9.52 -26.60
C ASP A 304 25.50 -8.95 -25.91
N ASP A 305 25.03 -9.53 -24.79
CA ASP A 305 23.90 -9.03 -23.97
C ASP A 305 24.41 -8.26 -22.74
N ILE A 306 24.85 -7.02 -22.98
CA ILE A 306 25.34 -6.08 -21.96
C ILE A 306 24.31 -5.89 -20.82
N VAL A 307 23.01 -5.94 -21.14
CA VAL A 307 21.95 -5.78 -20.14
C VAL A 307 21.92 -7.00 -19.21
N GLY A 308 21.90 -8.21 -19.77
CA GLY A 308 21.97 -9.45 -18.98
C GLY A 308 23.25 -9.55 -18.13
N ASP A 309 24.36 -9.00 -18.60
CA ASP A 309 25.62 -8.92 -17.86
C ASP A 309 25.52 -7.98 -16.65
N HIS A 310 24.99 -6.78 -16.83
CA HIS A 310 24.69 -5.88 -15.71
C HIS A 310 23.67 -6.48 -14.73
N MET A 311 22.63 -7.14 -15.22
CA MET A 311 21.63 -7.79 -14.36
C MET A 311 22.21 -8.95 -13.56
N LYS A 312 23.23 -9.64 -14.09
CA LYS A 312 23.96 -10.69 -13.34
C LYS A 312 24.81 -10.07 -12.24
N LEU A 313 25.51 -8.97 -12.53
CA LEU A 313 26.33 -8.25 -11.55
C LEU A 313 25.48 -7.66 -10.43
N ASP A 314 24.36 -7.02 -10.78
CA ASP A 314 23.44 -6.40 -9.82
C ASP A 314 22.51 -7.45 -9.16
N GLY A 315 22.69 -8.73 -9.52
CA GLY A 315 22.05 -9.90 -8.90
C GLY A 315 20.57 -10.15 -9.23
N CYS A 316 19.97 -9.34 -10.10
CA CYS A 316 18.60 -9.52 -10.62
C CYS A 316 18.36 -10.94 -11.15
N LEU A 317 19.38 -11.54 -11.79
CA LEU A 317 19.30 -12.89 -12.36
C LEU A 317 19.26 -14.03 -11.33
N SER A 318 19.39 -13.73 -10.04
CA SER A 318 19.17 -14.74 -8.97
C SER A 318 17.70 -15.13 -8.84
N CYS A 319 16.78 -14.19 -9.14
CA CYS A 319 15.34 -14.41 -9.11
C CYS A 319 14.73 -14.40 -10.52
N HIS A 320 15.16 -13.48 -11.36
CA HIS A 320 14.57 -13.25 -12.68
C HIS A 320 15.31 -14.00 -13.78
N THR A 321 14.60 -14.30 -14.86
CA THR A 321 15.20 -14.77 -16.11
C THR A 321 15.33 -13.63 -17.12
N ARG A 322 16.34 -13.69 -17.98
CA ARG A 322 16.45 -12.91 -19.22
C ARG A 322 17.04 -13.80 -20.31
N GLY A 323 16.26 -14.12 -21.32
CA GLY A 323 16.53 -15.11 -22.34
C GLY A 323 16.62 -16.49 -21.71
N ASP A 324 17.75 -17.14 -21.93
CA ASP A 324 18.14 -18.40 -21.32
C ASP A 324 18.97 -18.22 -20.03
N ARG A 325 19.16 -16.97 -19.57
CA ARG A 325 20.00 -16.64 -18.41
C ARG A 325 19.17 -16.48 -17.14
N GLY A 326 19.78 -16.85 -16.01
CA GLY A 326 19.24 -16.60 -14.67
C GLY A 326 18.10 -17.54 -14.27
N GLY A 327 17.28 -17.08 -13.33
CA GLY A 327 16.13 -17.79 -12.81
C GLY A 327 16.38 -18.55 -11.51
N LEU A 328 15.27 -18.87 -10.84
CA LEU A 328 15.27 -19.57 -9.56
C LEU A 328 15.66 -21.04 -9.72
N ALA A 329 16.52 -21.52 -8.82
CA ALA A 329 16.73 -22.95 -8.62
C ALA A 329 15.42 -23.63 -8.14
N GLU A 330 15.23 -24.91 -8.45
CA GLU A 330 14.00 -25.64 -8.13
C GLU A 330 13.63 -25.59 -6.64
N SER A 331 14.62 -25.70 -5.75
CA SER A 331 14.44 -25.58 -4.30
C SER A 331 13.92 -24.21 -3.85
N ALA A 332 14.29 -23.13 -4.54
CA ALA A 332 13.78 -21.80 -4.26
C ALA A 332 12.39 -21.59 -4.89
N ARG A 333 12.10 -22.22 -6.04
CA ARG A 333 10.77 -22.12 -6.69
C ARG A 333 9.66 -22.69 -5.82
N VAL A 334 9.92 -23.80 -5.14
CA VAL A 334 8.92 -24.47 -4.27
C VAL A 334 8.72 -23.75 -2.93
N SER A 335 9.63 -22.85 -2.53
CA SER A 335 9.52 -22.13 -1.26
C SER A 335 8.64 -20.88 -1.32
N PHE A 336 8.45 -20.29 -2.52
CA PHE A 336 7.61 -19.10 -2.67
C PHE A 336 6.15 -19.39 -2.35
N VAL A 337 5.57 -18.53 -1.51
CA VAL A 337 4.15 -18.51 -1.18
C VAL A 337 3.39 -17.55 -2.09
N GLY A 338 2.08 -17.77 -2.22
CA GLY A 338 1.17 -16.87 -2.93
C GLY A 338 -0.09 -17.59 -3.40
N GLU A 339 -0.86 -16.92 -4.24
CA GLU A 339 -2.22 -17.35 -4.58
C GLU A 339 -2.25 -18.73 -5.26
N GLU A 340 -2.98 -19.69 -4.69
CA GLU A 340 -3.03 -21.07 -5.19
C GLU A 340 -3.78 -21.16 -6.51
N ASP A 341 -4.84 -20.38 -6.64
CA ASP A 341 -5.65 -20.28 -7.85
C ASP A 341 -4.91 -19.65 -9.03
N LEU A 342 -3.68 -19.16 -8.85
CA LEU A 342 -2.81 -18.68 -9.93
C LEU A 342 -1.58 -19.57 -10.16
N GLY A 343 -1.40 -20.63 -9.35
CA GLY A 343 -0.26 -21.54 -9.44
C GLY A 343 1.08 -20.81 -9.42
N PHE A 344 2.05 -21.25 -10.24
CA PHE A 344 3.35 -20.58 -10.33
C PHE A 344 3.26 -19.11 -10.78
N GLU A 345 2.21 -18.74 -11.52
CA GLU A 345 2.02 -17.36 -11.98
C GLU A 345 1.72 -16.39 -10.83
N GLY A 346 1.09 -16.89 -9.76
CA GLY A 346 0.77 -16.14 -8.54
C GLY A 346 1.91 -16.08 -7.52
N ARG A 347 3.02 -16.79 -7.74
CA ARG A 347 4.06 -16.99 -6.71
C ARG A 347 5.47 -16.66 -7.16
N LEU A 348 5.79 -16.79 -8.45
CA LEU A 348 7.16 -16.63 -8.94
C LEU A 348 7.43 -15.23 -9.53
N PRO A 349 8.64 -14.67 -9.33
CA PRO A 349 9.10 -13.47 -10.02
C PRO A 349 8.97 -13.60 -11.56
N PRO A 350 8.59 -12.54 -12.28
CA PRO A 350 8.44 -12.59 -13.73
C PRO A 350 9.80 -12.69 -14.46
N SER A 351 9.78 -13.17 -15.70
CA SER A 351 10.89 -12.93 -16.63
C SER A 351 11.04 -11.41 -16.88
N LEU A 352 12.28 -10.96 -16.98
CA LEU A 352 12.69 -9.60 -17.35
C LEU A 352 13.10 -9.51 -18.82
N ASP A 353 12.56 -10.39 -19.66
CA ASP A 353 12.67 -10.28 -21.11
C ASP A 353 11.84 -9.14 -21.67
N LYS A 354 12.43 -8.38 -22.58
CA LYS A 354 11.75 -7.33 -23.34
C LYS A 354 10.97 -6.36 -22.46
N VAL A 355 11.46 -6.03 -21.27
CA VAL A 355 10.72 -5.20 -20.30
C VAL A 355 10.32 -3.86 -20.90
N GLY A 356 11.22 -3.19 -21.63
CA GLY A 356 10.94 -1.90 -22.29
C GLY A 356 10.00 -1.97 -23.50
N HIS A 357 9.77 -3.16 -24.08
CA HIS A 357 8.67 -3.37 -25.03
C HIS A 357 7.33 -3.53 -24.33
N ARG A 358 7.35 -4.10 -23.11
CA ARG A 358 6.15 -4.46 -22.36
C ARG A 358 5.61 -3.33 -21.51
N LEU A 359 6.49 -2.65 -20.79
CA LEU A 359 6.16 -1.70 -19.74
C LEU A 359 6.58 -0.29 -20.13
N ARG A 360 5.81 0.70 -19.68
CA ARG A 360 6.20 2.11 -19.80
C ARG A 360 7.35 2.44 -18.86
N GLU A 361 8.17 3.40 -19.25
CA GLU A 361 9.35 3.79 -18.48
C GLU A 361 9.01 4.28 -17.06
N ALA A 362 7.99 5.14 -16.95
CA ALA A 362 7.50 5.64 -15.68
C ALA A 362 7.07 4.50 -14.76
N TRP A 363 6.33 3.51 -15.29
CA TRP A 363 5.94 2.33 -14.52
C TRP A 363 7.14 1.51 -14.03
N ILE A 364 8.19 1.35 -14.86
CA ILE A 364 9.40 0.61 -14.44
C ILE A 364 10.08 1.33 -13.28
N LEU A 365 10.21 2.66 -13.37
CA LEU A 365 10.78 3.49 -12.30
C LEU A 365 10.00 3.33 -11.00
N GLU A 366 8.70 3.61 -11.02
CA GLU A 366 7.82 3.56 -9.85
C GLU A 366 7.73 2.14 -9.25
N HIS A 367 7.85 1.10 -10.08
CA HIS A 367 7.89 -0.26 -9.59
C HIS A 367 9.19 -0.58 -8.84
N LEU A 368 10.33 -0.10 -9.37
CA LEU A 368 11.66 -0.33 -8.77
C LEU A 368 11.88 0.51 -7.50
N THR A 369 11.16 1.63 -7.33
CA THR A 369 11.14 2.42 -6.09
C THR A 369 10.04 1.96 -5.10
N ASN A 370 9.32 0.88 -5.41
CA ASN A 370 8.22 0.31 -4.61
C ASN A 370 7.01 1.26 -4.42
N GLU A 371 6.84 2.25 -5.30
CA GLU A 371 5.69 3.15 -5.32
C GLU A 371 4.45 2.52 -5.96
N ARG A 372 4.63 1.58 -6.91
CA ARG A 372 3.52 0.89 -7.58
C ARG A 372 3.67 -0.62 -7.70
N ARG A 373 2.55 -1.33 -7.51
CA ARG A 373 2.42 -2.79 -7.70
C ARG A 373 1.17 -3.13 -8.49
N ALA A 374 1.31 -3.94 -9.54
CA ALA A 374 0.18 -4.37 -10.37
C ALA A 374 -0.45 -5.71 -9.96
N ARG A 375 0.24 -6.48 -9.11
CA ARG A 375 -0.13 -7.88 -8.81
C ARG A 375 -0.36 -8.00 -7.30
N PRO A 376 -1.55 -7.64 -6.79
CA PRO A 376 -1.83 -7.71 -5.36
C PRO A 376 -1.71 -9.14 -4.79
N TYR A 377 -1.90 -10.15 -5.65
CA TYR A 377 -1.77 -11.57 -5.31
C TYR A 377 -0.32 -12.09 -5.26
N LEU A 378 0.65 -11.37 -5.84
CA LEU A 378 2.04 -11.82 -5.87
C LEU A 378 2.74 -11.39 -4.59
N ARG A 379 2.91 -12.34 -3.67
CA ARG A 379 3.58 -12.10 -2.38
C ARG A 379 5.09 -11.92 -2.52
N ALA A 380 5.68 -12.46 -3.58
CA ALA A 380 7.09 -12.27 -3.89
C ALA A 380 7.45 -10.78 -3.98
N ARG A 381 8.44 -10.32 -3.19
CA ARG A 381 8.88 -8.91 -3.20
C ARG A 381 10.11 -8.72 -4.10
N CYS A 382 10.09 -7.66 -4.90
CA CYS A 382 11.28 -7.21 -5.62
C CYS A 382 12.16 -6.37 -4.68
N VAL A 383 13.44 -6.23 -5.03
CA VAL A 383 14.34 -5.31 -4.34
C VAL A 383 13.93 -3.86 -4.63
N VAL A 384 14.04 -3.01 -3.62
CA VAL A 384 13.81 -1.57 -3.71
C VAL A 384 15.13 -0.90 -4.09
N LEU A 385 15.10 -0.09 -5.14
CA LEU A 385 16.26 0.64 -5.61
C LEU A 385 16.13 2.11 -5.26
N GLU A 386 17.25 2.76 -4.98
CA GLU A 386 17.31 4.22 -4.89
C GLU A 386 16.93 4.84 -6.25
N GLU A 387 16.33 6.02 -6.21
CA GLU A 387 15.71 6.67 -7.37
C GLU A 387 16.68 6.79 -8.57
N SER A 388 17.95 7.12 -8.35
CA SER A 388 18.94 7.21 -9.43
C SER A 388 19.25 5.86 -10.09
N GLN A 389 19.30 4.78 -9.29
CA GLN A 389 19.49 3.41 -9.79
C GLN A 389 18.24 2.93 -10.53
N ALA A 390 17.06 3.19 -9.99
CA ALA A 390 15.78 2.86 -10.61
C ALA A 390 15.62 3.58 -11.96
N LYS A 391 15.92 4.88 -12.03
CA LYS A 391 15.93 5.68 -13.29
C LYS A 391 16.90 5.11 -14.31
N ARG A 392 18.10 4.71 -13.88
CA ARG A 392 19.10 4.08 -14.76
C ARG A 392 18.55 2.80 -15.38
N TRP A 393 17.95 1.91 -14.58
CA TRP A 393 17.38 0.65 -15.06
C TRP A 393 16.17 0.85 -15.96
N ALA A 394 15.26 1.75 -15.60
CA ALA A 394 14.10 2.13 -16.43
C ALA A 394 14.57 2.59 -17.82
N GLY A 395 15.52 3.52 -17.89
CA GLY A 395 16.06 4.01 -19.17
C GLY A 395 16.89 2.98 -19.95
N ILE A 396 17.51 1.98 -19.30
CA ILE A 396 18.18 0.87 -20.00
C ILE A 396 17.14 -0.02 -20.66
N PHE A 397 16.13 -0.49 -19.90
CA PHE A 397 15.07 -1.34 -20.44
C PHE A 397 14.33 -0.64 -21.58
N SER A 398 13.88 0.60 -21.37
CA SER A 398 13.17 1.37 -22.40
C SER A 398 13.94 1.50 -23.70
N ARG A 399 15.27 1.67 -23.66
CA ARG A 399 16.08 1.84 -24.87
C ARG A 399 16.45 0.53 -25.56
N VAL A 400 16.82 -0.49 -24.78
CA VAL A 400 17.35 -1.75 -25.34
C VAL A 400 16.21 -2.66 -25.81
N ASP A 401 15.10 -2.66 -25.08
CA ASP A 401 14.01 -3.60 -25.35
C ASP A 401 12.89 -3.00 -26.23
N SER A 402 12.90 -1.70 -26.54
CA SER A 402 11.83 -1.05 -27.33
C SER A 402 11.63 -1.67 -28.72
N THR A 403 10.38 -1.68 -29.19
CA THR A 403 9.98 -2.11 -30.53
C THR A 403 9.19 -1.01 -31.24
N PRO A 404 9.26 -0.88 -32.58
CA PRO A 404 8.40 0.07 -33.31
C PRO A 404 6.91 -0.19 -33.07
N GLY A 405 6.13 0.85 -32.79
CA GLY A 405 4.70 0.75 -32.49
C GLY A 405 4.36 0.81 -31.00
N ASP A 406 5.36 0.67 -30.14
CA ASP A 406 5.27 0.69 -28.68
C ASP A 406 4.52 1.88 -28.08
N GLU A 407 4.52 3.04 -28.76
CA GLU A 407 3.93 4.28 -28.25
C GLU A 407 2.65 4.68 -29.03
N VAL A 408 2.14 3.82 -29.92
CA VAL A 408 0.96 4.14 -30.74
C VAL A 408 -0.30 3.74 -29.98
N GLU A 409 -1.05 4.72 -29.48
CA GLU A 409 -2.34 4.49 -28.82
C GLU A 409 -3.45 4.12 -29.83
N PRO A 410 -4.50 3.39 -29.38
CA PRO A 410 -5.65 3.07 -30.23
C PRO A 410 -6.47 4.32 -30.57
N THR A 411 -7.41 4.18 -31.50
CA THR A 411 -8.42 5.22 -31.75
C THR A 411 -9.56 5.09 -30.73
N PHE A 412 -9.90 6.19 -30.07
CA PHE A 412 -10.93 6.24 -29.01
C PHE A 412 -12.30 6.64 -29.57
N ALA A 413 -12.91 5.73 -30.34
CA ALA A 413 -14.29 5.90 -30.80
C ALA A 413 -15.27 5.23 -29.82
N ASP A 414 -16.41 5.87 -29.55
CA ASP A 414 -17.44 5.34 -28.64
C ASP A 414 -17.82 3.89 -28.97
N SER A 415 -18.03 3.58 -30.25
CA SER A 415 -18.37 2.22 -30.70
C SER A 415 -17.29 1.18 -30.38
N ALA A 416 -16.01 1.56 -30.36
CA ALA A 416 -14.91 0.66 -30.03
C ALA A 416 -14.85 0.42 -28.51
N ILE A 417 -15.12 1.45 -27.72
CA ILE A 417 -15.15 1.39 -26.26
C ILE A 417 -16.35 0.56 -25.79
N GLU A 418 -17.53 0.77 -26.37
CA GLU A 418 -18.73 -0.04 -26.12
C GLU A 418 -18.50 -1.52 -26.49
N GLU A 419 -17.87 -1.79 -27.63
CA GLU A 419 -17.52 -3.17 -28.02
C GLU A 419 -16.51 -3.79 -27.04
N GLY A 420 -15.50 -3.04 -26.59
CA GLY A 420 -14.52 -3.48 -25.59
C GLY A 420 -15.16 -3.79 -24.23
N GLN A 421 -16.01 -2.89 -23.73
CA GLN A 421 -16.79 -3.06 -22.50
C GLN A 421 -17.69 -4.30 -22.58
N PHE A 422 -18.41 -4.47 -23.70
CA PHE A 422 -19.25 -5.64 -23.93
C PHE A 422 -18.43 -6.94 -23.94
N LEU A 423 -17.29 -6.94 -24.64
CA LEU A 423 -16.38 -8.08 -24.69
C LEU A 423 -15.83 -8.45 -23.31
N ALA A 424 -15.58 -7.48 -22.43
CA ALA A 424 -15.06 -7.76 -21.09
C ALA A 424 -16.10 -8.38 -20.16
N GLY A 425 -17.39 -8.08 -20.33
CA GLY A 425 -18.47 -8.55 -19.46
C GLY A 425 -18.93 -9.99 -19.70
N ILE A 426 -19.91 -10.43 -18.90
CA ILE A 426 -20.44 -11.82 -18.89
C ILE A 426 -21.04 -12.29 -20.22
N GLN A 427 -21.41 -11.35 -21.11
CA GLN A 427 -21.99 -11.65 -22.42
C GLN A 427 -20.94 -11.78 -23.53
N GLY A 428 -19.69 -11.40 -23.25
CA GLY A 428 -18.59 -11.38 -24.20
C GLY A 428 -17.57 -12.51 -23.99
N LYS A 429 -16.30 -12.13 -23.84
CA LYS A 429 -15.17 -12.98 -23.47
C LYS A 429 -15.06 -13.20 -21.96
N ASN A 430 -15.90 -12.53 -21.16
CA ASN A 430 -15.97 -12.66 -19.70
C ASN A 430 -14.63 -12.45 -18.99
N CYS A 431 -13.92 -11.38 -19.38
CA CYS A 431 -12.63 -11.01 -18.78
C CYS A 431 -12.74 -10.74 -17.27
N ILE A 432 -13.88 -10.20 -16.84
CA ILE A 432 -14.16 -9.87 -15.44
C ILE A 432 -14.18 -11.09 -14.53
N GLU A 433 -14.38 -12.31 -15.06
CA GLU A 433 -14.33 -13.55 -14.29
C GLU A 433 -13.02 -13.67 -13.50
N CYS A 434 -11.91 -13.30 -14.15
CA CYS A 434 -10.57 -13.44 -13.58
C CYS A 434 -9.92 -12.12 -13.20
N HIS A 435 -10.34 -10.99 -13.75
CA HIS A 435 -9.67 -9.72 -13.58
C HIS A 435 -10.48 -8.76 -12.73
N ARG A 436 -9.77 -8.03 -11.85
CA ARG A 436 -10.30 -6.79 -11.26
C ARG A 436 -10.51 -5.74 -12.35
N VAL A 437 -11.44 -4.83 -12.14
CA VAL A 437 -11.70 -3.72 -13.06
C VAL A 437 -11.96 -2.44 -12.27
N ALA A 438 -11.09 -1.45 -12.44
CA ALA A 438 -11.23 -0.12 -11.84
C ALA A 438 -11.49 -0.16 -10.33
N GLY A 439 -10.76 -1.02 -9.61
CA GLY A 439 -10.89 -1.23 -8.17
C GLY A 439 -11.92 -2.27 -7.76
N HIS A 440 -12.83 -2.69 -8.66
CA HIS A 440 -13.86 -3.69 -8.36
C HIS A 440 -13.29 -5.11 -8.46
N ASP A 441 -13.66 -5.95 -7.48
CA ASP A 441 -13.29 -7.36 -7.44
C ASP A 441 -13.99 -8.13 -8.57
N GLY A 442 -13.28 -9.07 -9.19
CA GLY A 442 -13.88 -10.03 -10.14
C GLY A 442 -14.71 -11.11 -9.40
N PRO A 443 -15.61 -11.85 -10.08
CA PRO A 443 -16.42 -12.88 -9.44
C PRO A 443 -15.65 -14.07 -8.88
N SER A 444 -14.50 -14.44 -9.44
CA SER A 444 -13.69 -15.57 -8.95
C SER A 444 -12.26 -15.17 -8.64
N ILE A 445 -11.39 -15.13 -9.65
CA ILE A 445 -9.97 -14.85 -9.46
C ILE A 445 -9.76 -13.32 -9.39
N GLN A 446 -8.85 -12.89 -8.52
CA GLN A 446 -8.46 -11.49 -8.38
C GLN A 446 -7.14 -11.23 -9.12
N ALA A 447 -7.12 -11.45 -10.44
CA ALA A 447 -5.97 -11.12 -11.27
C ALA A 447 -5.82 -9.59 -11.40
N MET A 448 -4.80 -9.17 -12.16
CA MET A 448 -4.42 -7.77 -12.31
C MET A 448 -5.59 -6.89 -12.73
N ASP A 449 -5.67 -5.70 -12.13
CA ASP A 449 -6.69 -4.71 -12.50
C ASP A 449 -6.47 -4.21 -13.92
N LEU A 450 -7.51 -4.31 -14.76
CA LEU A 450 -7.46 -3.89 -16.15
C LEU A 450 -7.32 -2.37 -16.32
N ALA A 451 -7.72 -1.58 -15.32
CA ALA A 451 -7.54 -0.13 -15.31
C ALA A 451 -6.06 0.27 -15.30
N LEU A 452 -5.15 -0.63 -14.88
CA LEU A 452 -3.72 -0.36 -14.89
C LEU A 452 -3.11 -0.47 -16.29
N GLN A 453 -3.85 -0.92 -17.30
CA GLN A 453 -3.29 -1.18 -18.63
C GLN A 453 -2.60 0.06 -19.20
N TYR A 454 -3.25 1.24 -19.13
CA TYR A 454 -2.71 2.46 -19.70
C TYR A 454 -1.39 2.86 -19.04
N ASP A 455 -1.36 3.02 -17.72
CA ASP A 455 -0.16 3.45 -16.99
C ASP A 455 1.00 2.45 -17.11
N ARG A 456 0.67 1.16 -17.17
CA ARG A 456 1.65 0.09 -17.02
C ARG A 456 2.19 -0.43 -18.34
N VAL A 457 1.30 -0.74 -19.28
CA VAL A 457 1.58 -1.62 -20.41
C VAL A 457 1.63 -0.81 -21.70
N LYS A 458 2.64 -1.07 -22.52
CA LYS A 458 2.72 -0.45 -23.84
C LYS A 458 1.64 -1.00 -24.78
N PRO A 459 0.97 -0.14 -25.56
CA PRO A 459 -0.15 -0.52 -26.41
C PRO A 459 0.10 -1.70 -27.37
N GLU A 460 1.25 -1.74 -28.05
CA GLU A 460 1.56 -2.81 -29.01
C GLU A 460 1.75 -4.17 -28.32
N TRP A 461 2.49 -4.19 -27.20
CA TRP A 461 2.65 -5.41 -26.42
C TRP A 461 1.32 -5.94 -25.88
N PHE A 462 0.40 -5.06 -25.47
CA PHE A 462 -0.92 -5.49 -25.02
C PHE A 462 -1.67 -6.25 -26.12
N LEU A 463 -1.58 -5.79 -27.36
CA LEU A 463 -2.15 -6.47 -28.52
C LEU A 463 -1.49 -7.84 -28.76
N GLU A 464 -0.14 -7.92 -28.72
CA GLU A 464 0.58 -9.19 -28.83
C GLU A 464 0.16 -10.18 -27.74
N TRP A 465 0.02 -9.69 -26.50
CA TRP A 465 -0.43 -10.47 -25.36
C TRP A 465 -1.82 -11.06 -25.59
N LEU A 466 -2.80 -10.26 -26.04
CA LEU A 466 -4.15 -10.75 -26.35
C LEU A 466 -4.17 -11.80 -27.47
N GLN A 467 -3.26 -11.69 -28.44
CA GLN A 467 -3.18 -12.61 -29.57
C GLN A 467 -2.57 -13.97 -29.20
N ALA A 468 -1.56 -13.98 -28.32
CA ALA A 468 -0.83 -15.20 -28.00
C ALA A 468 -0.29 -15.26 -26.55
N PRO A 469 -1.14 -15.26 -25.50
CA PRO A 469 -0.67 -15.19 -24.10
C PRO A 469 0.35 -16.27 -23.75
N VAL A 470 0.08 -17.52 -24.17
CA VAL A 470 0.94 -18.69 -23.91
C VAL A 470 2.33 -18.58 -24.56
N LYS A 471 2.46 -17.85 -25.67
CA LYS A 471 3.76 -17.58 -26.32
C LYS A 471 4.63 -16.67 -25.46
N HIS A 472 4.02 -15.69 -24.80
CA HIS A 472 4.72 -14.70 -23.99
C HIS A 472 4.92 -15.16 -22.54
N ARG A 473 4.02 -15.99 -22.02
CA ARG A 473 4.12 -16.60 -20.69
C ARG A 473 3.63 -18.05 -20.72
N PRO A 474 4.54 -19.03 -20.87
CA PRO A 474 4.19 -20.45 -20.82
C PRO A 474 3.47 -20.81 -19.50
N GLY A 475 2.36 -21.54 -19.60
CA GLY A 475 1.56 -21.96 -18.43
C GLY A 475 0.67 -20.87 -17.83
N THR A 476 0.55 -19.69 -18.47
CA THR A 476 -0.42 -18.67 -18.02
C THR A 476 -1.86 -19.19 -18.07
N ARG A 477 -2.67 -18.73 -17.11
CA ARG A 477 -4.11 -19.02 -17.10
C ARG A 477 -4.90 -18.23 -18.14
N MET A 478 -4.31 -17.16 -18.70
CA MET A 478 -4.97 -16.33 -19.71
C MET A 478 -5.27 -17.14 -20.98
N PRO A 479 -6.56 -17.35 -21.34
CA PRO A 479 -6.93 -18.14 -22.51
C PRO A 479 -6.58 -17.45 -23.83
N ARG A 480 -6.42 -18.25 -24.89
CA ARG A 480 -6.36 -17.74 -26.26
C ARG A 480 -7.79 -17.54 -26.79
N PHE A 481 -8.35 -16.36 -26.61
CA PHE A 481 -9.73 -16.03 -27.01
C PHE A 481 -9.97 -15.93 -28.52
N TRP A 482 -8.91 -15.70 -29.31
CA TRP A 482 -8.99 -15.60 -30.78
C TRP A 482 -8.11 -16.66 -31.46
N PRO A 483 -8.68 -17.82 -31.83
CA PRO A 483 -7.92 -18.86 -32.52
C PRO A 483 -7.58 -18.49 -33.97
N MET A 484 -8.37 -17.60 -34.59
CA MET A 484 -8.20 -17.15 -35.99
C MET A 484 -7.72 -15.70 -36.05
N SER A 485 -6.80 -15.39 -36.97
CA SER A 485 -6.40 -14.01 -37.30
C SER A 485 -7.22 -13.52 -38.50
N ASN A 486 -8.41 -13.00 -38.24
CA ASN A 486 -9.32 -12.42 -39.24
C ASN A 486 -9.71 -10.99 -38.83
N SER A 487 -10.44 -10.28 -39.70
CA SER A 487 -10.84 -8.89 -39.48
C SER A 487 -11.66 -8.70 -38.20
N ARG A 488 -12.55 -9.64 -37.88
CA ARG A 488 -13.34 -9.61 -36.64
C ARG A 488 -12.44 -9.72 -35.41
N SER A 489 -11.52 -10.69 -35.38
CA SER A 489 -10.59 -10.85 -34.24
C SER A 489 -9.75 -9.59 -34.02
N LYS A 490 -9.26 -8.97 -35.09
CA LYS A 490 -8.48 -7.72 -34.99
C LYS A 490 -9.33 -6.59 -34.42
N ARG A 491 -10.57 -6.42 -34.90
CA ARG A 491 -11.50 -5.41 -34.38
C ARG A 491 -11.79 -5.63 -32.88
N GLU A 492 -12.12 -6.86 -32.47
CA GLU A 492 -12.41 -7.18 -31.07
C GLU A 492 -11.20 -6.91 -30.15
N GLN A 493 -9.98 -7.18 -30.62
CA GLN A 493 -8.74 -6.92 -29.87
C GLN A 493 -8.45 -5.41 -29.75
N GLU A 494 -8.63 -4.65 -30.82
CA GLU A 494 -8.47 -3.19 -30.79
C GLU A 494 -9.54 -2.52 -29.92
N ALA A 495 -10.78 -3.04 -29.92
CA ALA A 495 -11.84 -2.58 -29.03
C ALA A 495 -11.48 -2.77 -27.55
N LEU A 496 -10.93 -3.93 -27.17
CA LEU A 496 -10.44 -4.18 -25.81
C LEU A 496 -9.24 -3.31 -25.45
N ARG A 497 -8.32 -3.08 -26.39
CA ARG A 497 -7.19 -2.14 -26.21
C ARG A 497 -7.72 -0.74 -25.94
N ALA A 498 -8.62 -0.22 -26.77
CA ALA A 498 -9.24 1.10 -26.57
C ALA A 498 -9.92 1.23 -25.21
N TRP A 499 -10.73 0.24 -24.81
CA TRP A 499 -11.44 0.25 -23.54
C TRP A 499 -10.52 0.16 -22.32
N THR A 500 -9.48 -0.69 -22.35
CA THR A 500 -8.51 -0.81 -21.24
C THR A 500 -7.55 0.37 -21.13
N SER A 501 -7.30 1.09 -22.23
CA SER A 501 -6.50 2.32 -22.26
C SER A 501 -7.18 3.52 -21.56
N LEU A 502 -8.42 3.39 -21.07
CA LEU A 502 -9.16 4.46 -20.39
C LEU A 502 -8.84 4.62 -18.89
N GLY A 503 -7.96 3.76 -18.34
CA GLY A 503 -7.52 3.91 -16.96
C GLY A 503 -8.69 3.91 -15.94
N PRO A 504 -8.66 4.76 -14.91
CA PRO A 504 -9.76 4.91 -13.95
C PRO A 504 -11.11 5.28 -14.57
N ALA A 505 -11.13 5.92 -15.74
CA ALA A 505 -12.35 6.32 -16.44
C ALA A 505 -13.01 5.16 -17.23
N MET A 506 -12.43 3.96 -17.23
CA MET A 506 -12.98 2.84 -18.01
C MET A 506 -14.42 2.47 -17.59
N PRO A 507 -15.39 2.43 -18.51
CA PRO A 507 -16.75 2.00 -18.18
C PRO A 507 -16.79 0.58 -17.64
N LEU A 508 -17.56 0.34 -16.58
CA LEU A 508 -17.67 -0.98 -15.96
C LEU A 508 -18.45 -1.96 -16.86
N PRO A 509 -17.95 -3.19 -17.09
CA PRO A 509 -18.68 -4.21 -17.83
C PRO A 509 -19.86 -4.77 -17.05
N SER A 510 -20.82 -5.36 -17.76
CA SER A 510 -21.94 -6.07 -17.14
C SER A 510 -21.47 -7.32 -16.37
N GLY A 511 -22.04 -7.52 -15.19
CA GLY A 511 -21.77 -8.67 -14.33
C GLY A 511 -20.77 -8.44 -13.19
N LEU A 512 -20.16 -7.25 -13.11
CA LEU A 512 -19.49 -6.83 -11.88
C LEU A 512 -20.55 -6.52 -10.81
N ILE A 513 -20.44 -7.16 -9.65
CA ILE A 513 -21.33 -6.95 -8.51
C ILE A 513 -20.60 -6.01 -7.55
N PRO A 514 -21.04 -4.75 -7.37
CA PRO A 514 -20.51 -3.90 -6.30
C PRO A 514 -20.74 -4.60 -4.95
N LYS A 515 -19.77 -4.52 -4.04
CA LYS A 515 -19.94 -5.10 -2.70
C LYS A 515 -21.17 -4.46 -2.03
N SER A 516 -22.09 -5.30 -1.55
CA SER A 516 -23.44 -4.92 -1.11
C SER A 516 -23.48 -4.00 0.13
N ASP A 517 -22.33 -3.77 0.75
CA ASP A 517 -22.12 -2.99 1.98
C ASP A 517 -21.54 -1.58 1.73
N THR A 518 -21.30 -1.18 0.48
CA THR A 518 -20.44 -0.02 0.19
C THR A 518 -21.11 1.35 0.13
N TYR A 519 -22.44 1.49 0.24
CA TYR A 519 -23.18 2.75 -0.01
C TYR A 519 -22.73 3.52 -1.27
N ALA A 520 -22.04 2.83 -2.19
CA ALA A 520 -21.43 3.40 -3.36
C ALA A 520 -22.51 3.74 -4.38
N LEU A 521 -22.52 4.99 -4.82
CA LEU A 521 -23.37 5.46 -5.90
C LEU A 521 -22.61 5.23 -7.20
N GLU A 522 -23.03 4.27 -8.01
CA GLU A 522 -22.44 4.02 -9.33
C GLU A 522 -23.41 4.50 -10.43
N PRO A 523 -23.01 5.48 -11.27
CA PRO A 523 -23.84 5.96 -12.37
C PRO A 523 -24.09 4.86 -13.40
N GLY A 524 -25.34 4.76 -13.87
CA GLY A 524 -25.71 3.87 -14.96
C GLY A 524 -25.46 4.48 -16.34
N GLU A 525 -26.24 4.06 -17.34
CA GLU A 525 -26.16 4.59 -18.71
C GLU A 525 -26.51 6.08 -18.80
N ARG A 526 -27.37 6.58 -17.91
CA ARG A 526 -27.76 7.99 -17.81
C ARG A 526 -27.04 8.67 -16.64
N PRO A 527 -26.73 9.98 -16.74
CA PRO A 527 -26.12 10.70 -15.63
C PRO A 527 -26.94 10.62 -14.35
N LEU A 528 -26.24 10.43 -13.22
CA LEU A 528 -26.80 10.42 -11.88
C LEU A 528 -26.58 11.79 -11.24
N LEU A 529 -27.66 12.48 -10.87
CA LEU A 529 -27.59 13.76 -10.17
C LEU A 529 -27.79 13.51 -8.68
N HIS A 530 -26.81 13.87 -7.85
CA HIS A 530 -26.87 13.71 -6.40
C HIS A 530 -26.63 15.05 -5.70
N GLY A 531 -27.66 15.56 -5.02
CA GLY A 531 -27.51 16.73 -4.16
C GLY A 531 -26.79 16.35 -2.87
N CYS A 532 -25.70 17.05 -2.57
CA CYS A 532 -24.82 16.74 -1.43
C CYS A 532 -24.12 17.99 -0.89
N SER A 533 -23.61 17.88 0.33
CA SER A 533 -22.60 18.79 0.87
C SER A 533 -21.24 18.13 0.68
N LEU A 534 -20.34 18.81 -0.01
CA LEU A 534 -19.01 18.29 -0.37
C LEU A 534 -17.95 19.06 0.40
N SER A 535 -16.87 18.39 0.77
CA SER A 535 -15.76 19.00 1.53
C SER A 535 -15.22 20.25 0.82
N ASP A 536 -14.93 21.31 1.56
CA ASP A 536 -14.41 22.59 1.04
C ASP A 536 -15.30 23.31 -0.02
N LEU A 537 -16.54 22.84 -0.21
CA LEU A 537 -17.55 23.44 -1.08
C LEU A 537 -18.73 24.00 -0.27
N SER A 538 -19.67 24.64 -0.96
CA SER A 538 -20.91 25.07 -0.32
C SER A 538 -21.78 23.86 0.08
N ALA A 539 -22.69 24.06 1.03
CA ALA A 539 -23.65 23.02 1.41
C ALA A 539 -24.66 22.69 0.29
N ARG A 540 -24.66 23.45 -0.82
CA ARG A 540 -25.59 23.34 -1.94
C ARG A 540 -24.86 22.94 -3.21
N CYS A 541 -24.30 21.74 -3.22
CA CYS A 541 -23.68 21.17 -4.41
C CYS A 541 -24.59 20.15 -5.09
N ILE A 542 -24.40 20.01 -6.39
CA ILE A 542 -24.89 18.88 -7.16
C ILE A 542 -23.70 18.16 -7.78
N ALA A 543 -23.51 16.92 -7.37
CA ALA A 543 -22.57 16.01 -7.98
C ALA A 543 -23.25 15.31 -9.16
N VAL A 544 -22.59 15.29 -10.31
CA VAL A 544 -23.08 14.66 -11.53
C VAL A 544 -22.18 13.49 -11.87
N GLY A 545 -22.71 12.29 -11.61
CA GLY A 545 -22.10 11.03 -11.96
C GLY A 545 -22.41 10.66 -13.40
N THR A 546 -21.46 10.11 -14.15
CA THR A 546 -21.62 9.82 -15.59
C THR A 546 -21.21 8.39 -15.90
N SER A 547 -21.75 7.84 -16.99
CA SER A 547 -21.35 6.54 -17.53
C SER A 547 -19.89 6.47 -17.95
N HIS A 548 -19.25 7.63 -18.15
CA HIS A 548 -17.85 7.72 -18.54
C HIS A 548 -16.89 7.61 -17.34
N ARG A 549 -17.42 7.38 -16.12
CA ARG A 549 -16.65 7.44 -14.87
C ARG A 549 -15.85 8.74 -14.74
N THR A 550 -16.42 9.81 -15.26
CA THR A 550 -15.85 11.15 -15.28
C THR A 550 -16.90 12.11 -14.80
N HIS A 551 -16.68 12.64 -13.62
CA HIS A 551 -17.68 13.21 -12.76
C HIS A 551 -17.35 14.65 -12.45
N TYR A 552 -18.36 15.42 -12.07
CA TYR A 552 -18.13 16.80 -11.67
C TYR A 552 -19.09 17.25 -10.58
N ALA A 553 -18.67 18.26 -9.82
CA ALA A 553 -19.51 18.92 -8.82
C ALA A 553 -19.73 20.38 -9.18
N TYR A 554 -21.00 20.77 -9.24
CA TYR A 554 -21.43 22.14 -9.46
C TYR A 554 -21.91 22.75 -8.15
N ASP A 555 -21.32 23.87 -7.76
CA ASP A 555 -21.70 24.67 -6.61
C ASP A 555 -22.87 25.58 -7.00
N LEU A 556 -24.06 25.29 -6.49
CA LEU A 556 -25.28 26.01 -6.80
C LEU A 556 -25.43 27.31 -5.99
N GLU A 557 -24.62 27.51 -4.95
CA GLU A 557 -24.62 28.74 -4.16
C GLU A 557 -23.78 29.81 -4.85
N HIS A 558 -22.60 29.44 -5.34
CA HIS A 558 -21.67 30.36 -6.02
C HIS A 558 -21.74 30.28 -7.56
N LEU A 559 -22.58 29.40 -8.12
CA LEU A 559 -22.82 29.22 -9.55
C LEU A 559 -21.55 28.93 -10.37
N GLN A 560 -20.81 27.92 -9.93
CA GLN A 560 -19.49 27.59 -10.46
C GLN A 560 -19.22 26.07 -10.46
N LEU A 561 -18.40 25.64 -11.41
CA LEU A 561 -17.83 24.29 -11.41
C LEU A 561 -16.68 24.26 -10.39
N ARG A 562 -16.67 23.26 -9.50
CA ARG A 562 -15.66 23.17 -8.44
C ARG A 562 -14.82 21.91 -8.51
N TRP A 563 -15.42 20.75 -8.70
CA TRP A 563 -14.67 19.49 -8.78
C TRP A 563 -14.87 18.82 -10.13
N ILE A 564 -13.81 18.20 -10.62
CA ILE A 564 -13.80 17.24 -11.73
C ILE A 564 -12.98 16.03 -11.31
N TRP A 565 -13.44 14.81 -11.57
CA TRP A 565 -12.69 13.60 -11.21
C TRP A 565 -13.00 12.39 -12.08
N ARG A 566 -12.06 11.43 -12.13
CA ARG A 566 -12.22 10.12 -12.79
C ARG A 566 -12.31 8.99 -11.77
N GLY A 567 -12.99 7.90 -12.13
CA GLY A 567 -13.08 6.68 -11.32
C GLY A 567 -14.43 6.50 -10.64
N ALA A 568 -14.40 6.09 -9.36
CA ALA A 568 -15.61 5.91 -8.57
C ALA A 568 -16.29 7.26 -8.31
N PHE A 569 -17.63 7.26 -8.32
CA PHE A 569 -18.40 8.51 -8.21
C PHE A 569 -18.42 9.03 -6.77
N LEU A 570 -19.30 8.49 -5.91
CA LEU A 570 -19.44 8.92 -4.50
C LEU A 570 -19.80 7.73 -3.61
N ASN A 571 -19.41 7.80 -2.33
CA ASN A 571 -19.89 6.90 -1.29
C ASN A 571 -20.84 7.68 -0.37
N ALA A 572 -22.11 7.27 -0.30
CA ALA A 572 -23.14 7.96 0.47
C ALA A 572 -23.21 7.56 1.95
N GLU A 573 -22.31 6.69 2.45
CA GLU A 573 -22.36 6.11 3.81
C GLU A 573 -22.49 7.21 4.88
N GLY A 574 -21.62 8.22 4.85
CA GLY A 574 -21.60 9.30 5.83
C GLY A 574 -22.90 10.14 5.88
N THR A 575 -23.66 10.18 4.79
CA THR A 575 -24.96 10.88 4.73
C THR A 575 -26.15 9.99 5.11
N TRP A 576 -26.03 8.67 4.96
CA TRP A 576 -27.15 7.74 5.14
C TRP A 576 -27.07 6.97 6.48
N ARG A 577 -25.89 6.86 7.09
CA ARG A 577 -25.70 6.35 8.45
C ARG A 577 -25.54 7.49 9.45
N GLY A 578 -26.63 7.83 10.12
CA GLY A 578 -26.64 8.82 11.22
C GLY A 578 -26.93 10.25 10.74
N ARG A 579 -27.60 11.05 11.58
CA ARG A 579 -28.05 12.42 11.25
C ARG A 579 -26.92 13.46 11.28
N ASN A 580 -25.68 13.05 11.10
CA ASN A 580 -24.55 13.97 11.06
C ASN A 580 -24.32 14.35 9.60
N LEU A 581 -24.25 15.66 9.33
CA LEU A 581 -23.88 16.21 8.03
C LEU A 581 -22.39 15.93 7.81
N VAL A 582 -22.03 14.69 7.47
CA VAL A 582 -20.68 14.37 7.03
C VAL A 582 -20.54 14.88 5.60
N GLU A 583 -19.57 15.77 5.39
CA GLU A 583 -19.21 16.25 4.06
C GLU A 583 -18.67 15.08 3.24
N LEU A 584 -19.14 14.96 1.99
CA LEU A 584 -18.73 13.90 1.09
C LEU A 584 -17.48 14.31 0.30
N GLU A 585 -16.61 13.34 0.05
CA GLU A 585 -15.45 13.47 -0.83
C GLU A 585 -15.63 12.61 -2.09
N PRO A 586 -14.92 12.91 -3.20
CA PRO A 586 -14.94 12.06 -4.38
C PRO A 586 -14.40 10.68 -4.01
N ALA A 587 -15.09 9.62 -4.43
CA ALA A 587 -14.58 8.25 -4.20
C ALA A 587 -13.42 7.91 -5.15
N GLY A 588 -13.28 8.64 -6.26
CA GLY A 588 -12.18 8.50 -7.23
C GLY A 588 -10.92 9.22 -6.77
N ILE A 589 -9.76 8.58 -7.01
CA ILE A 589 -8.43 9.08 -6.62
C ILE A 589 -7.86 10.13 -7.57
N ASP A 590 -8.49 10.32 -8.73
CA ASP A 590 -8.03 11.20 -9.80
C ASP A 590 -8.97 12.41 -9.89
N HIS A 591 -8.91 13.24 -8.85
CA HIS A 591 -9.78 14.41 -8.67
C HIS A 591 -8.99 15.70 -8.63
N VAL A 592 -9.60 16.76 -9.15
CA VAL A 592 -9.04 18.11 -9.14
C VAL A 592 -10.07 19.10 -8.63
N ILE A 593 -9.59 20.01 -7.77
CA ILE A 593 -10.36 21.13 -7.26
C ILE A 593 -10.00 22.37 -8.09
N LEU A 594 -11.02 22.98 -8.68
CA LEU A 594 -10.90 24.23 -9.41
C LEU A 594 -11.04 25.44 -8.48
N ASP A 595 -10.39 26.53 -8.87
CA ASP A 595 -10.44 27.85 -8.25
C ASP A 595 -11.89 28.29 -8.03
N SER A 596 -12.17 28.88 -6.86
CA SER A 596 -13.46 29.50 -6.59
C SER A 596 -13.58 30.80 -7.38
N LYS A 597 -14.32 30.76 -8.49
CA LYS A 597 -14.59 31.86 -9.42
C LYS A 597 -15.92 31.68 -10.16
N PHE A 598 -16.80 32.68 -10.04
CA PHE A 598 -17.94 32.84 -10.94
C PHE A 598 -17.46 33.27 -12.34
N PRO A 599 -17.73 32.50 -13.41
CA PRO A 599 -17.00 32.66 -14.67
C PRO A 599 -17.60 33.67 -15.64
N PHE A 600 -18.73 34.30 -15.31
CA PHE A 600 -19.53 35.08 -16.27
C PHE A 600 -19.56 36.57 -15.95
N SER A 601 -19.40 37.41 -16.97
CA SER A 601 -19.58 38.86 -16.88
C SER A 601 -20.25 39.42 -18.13
N LEU A 602 -21.09 40.43 -17.99
CA LEU A 602 -21.73 41.09 -19.14
C LEU A 602 -20.69 41.84 -19.96
N ALA A 603 -20.84 41.85 -21.30
CA ALA A 603 -19.88 42.51 -22.19
C ALA A 603 -19.75 44.03 -21.93
N ASP A 604 -20.83 44.66 -21.44
CA ASP A 604 -20.86 46.07 -21.04
C ASP A 604 -20.26 46.32 -19.64
N LYS A 605 -19.84 45.26 -18.94
CA LYS A 605 -19.28 45.25 -17.58
C LYS A 605 -20.24 45.79 -16.51
N SER A 606 -21.54 45.83 -16.78
CA SER A 606 -22.53 46.15 -15.76
C SER A 606 -22.61 45.04 -14.70
N ALA A 607 -22.67 45.44 -13.44
CA ALA A 607 -22.71 44.50 -12.32
C ALA A 607 -24.17 44.14 -12.00
N HIS A 608 -24.49 42.85 -12.08
CA HIS A 608 -25.78 42.29 -11.71
C HIS A 608 -25.57 41.06 -10.83
N GLU A 609 -26.45 40.84 -9.87
CA GLU A 609 -26.43 39.63 -9.04
C GLU A 609 -26.90 38.43 -9.88
N PRO A 610 -26.09 37.36 -10.01
CA PRO A 610 -26.47 36.21 -10.80
C PRO A 610 -27.52 35.38 -10.05
N LYS A 611 -28.47 34.81 -10.80
CA LYS A 611 -29.56 34.00 -10.22
C LYS A 611 -29.69 32.66 -10.93
N LEU A 612 -29.64 31.57 -10.15
CA LEU A 612 -29.97 30.24 -10.65
C LEU A 612 -31.45 30.15 -11.02
N LEU A 613 -31.75 29.81 -12.27
CA LEU A 613 -33.10 29.50 -12.75
C LEU A 613 -33.45 28.00 -12.58
N GLY A 614 -32.43 27.16 -12.36
CA GLY A 614 -32.52 25.71 -12.23
C GLY A 614 -31.67 25.01 -13.30
N TRP A 615 -31.98 23.74 -13.58
CA TRP A 615 -31.38 23.00 -14.68
C TRP A 615 -32.45 22.25 -15.48
N GLN A 616 -32.14 21.98 -16.74
CA GLN A 616 -32.97 21.17 -17.62
C GLN A 616 -32.21 19.91 -18.02
N LEU A 617 -32.89 18.76 -17.98
CA LEU A 617 -32.34 17.50 -18.48
C LEU A 617 -32.71 17.33 -19.95
N ASP A 618 -31.77 16.90 -20.77
CA ASP A 618 -32.06 16.46 -22.14
C ASP A 618 -32.63 15.02 -22.19
N ALA A 619 -32.84 14.50 -23.40
CA ALA A 619 -33.42 13.18 -23.60
C ALA A 619 -32.54 12.06 -23.02
N GLU A 620 -31.22 12.26 -23.00
CA GLU A 620 -30.22 11.35 -22.47
C GLU A 620 -30.02 11.53 -20.95
N GLY A 621 -30.51 12.63 -20.38
CA GLY A 621 -30.47 12.93 -18.94
C GLY A 621 -29.33 13.86 -18.51
N TRP A 622 -28.63 14.51 -19.44
CA TRP A 622 -27.58 15.47 -19.10
C TRP A 622 -28.16 16.81 -18.64
N PRO A 623 -27.63 17.39 -17.56
CA PRO A 623 -28.09 18.69 -17.08
C PRO A 623 -27.48 19.84 -17.88
N THR A 624 -28.32 20.83 -18.18
CA THR A 624 -27.93 22.18 -18.58
C THR A 624 -28.35 23.15 -17.48
N PHE A 625 -27.38 23.75 -16.79
CA PHE A 625 -27.62 24.76 -15.76
C PHE A 625 -28.00 26.10 -16.40
N ARG A 626 -29.01 26.75 -15.85
CA ARG A 626 -29.57 28.00 -16.37
C ARG A 626 -29.36 29.12 -15.36
N ILE A 627 -28.63 30.15 -15.76
CA ILE A 627 -28.27 31.28 -14.90
C ILE A 627 -28.76 32.57 -15.55
N GLN A 628 -29.43 33.43 -14.78
CA GLN A 628 -29.79 34.79 -15.20
C GLN A 628 -28.72 35.77 -14.72
N LEU A 629 -28.22 36.61 -15.61
CA LEU A 629 -27.33 37.73 -15.29
C LEU A 629 -27.82 38.98 -16.04
N GLY A 630 -28.43 39.94 -15.33
CA GLY A 630 -29.14 41.04 -15.99
C GLY A 630 -30.26 40.51 -16.88
N ASP A 631 -30.29 40.91 -18.16
CA ASP A 631 -31.24 40.40 -19.17
C ASP A 631 -30.74 39.15 -19.92
N VAL A 632 -29.52 38.68 -19.63
CA VAL A 632 -28.89 37.54 -20.32
C VAL A 632 -29.18 36.22 -19.57
N GLU A 633 -29.75 35.25 -20.28
CA GLU A 633 -29.91 33.88 -19.82
C GLU A 633 -28.76 33.02 -20.36
N ILE A 634 -27.97 32.44 -19.44
CA ILE A 634 -26.78 31.65 -19.71
C ILE A 634 -27.14 30.17 -19.54
N HIS A 635 -26.75 29.34 -20.51
CA HIS A 635 -26.88 27.89 -20.50
C HIS A 635 -25.49 27.26 -20.43
N ASP A 636 -25.27 26.45 -19.40
CA ASP A 636 -23.97 25.84 -19.08
C ASP A 636 -24.14 24.33 -18.94
N SER A 637 -23.48 23.56 -19.80
CA SER A 637 -23.61 22.11 -19.85
C SER A 637 -22.23 21.46 -19.96
N MET A 638 -22.07 20.26 -19.40
CA MET A 638 -20.81 19.52 -19.44
C MET A 638 -21.05 18.09 -19.88
N ARG A 639 -20.19 17.61 -20.79
CA ARG A 639 -20.18 16.21 -21.24
C ARG A 639 -18.75 15.68 -21.30
N PRO A 640 -18.50 14.47 -20.80
CA PRO A 640 -17.19 13.83 -20.92
C PRO A 640 -16.94 13.33 -22.35
N ARG A 641 -15.67 13.22 -22.73
CA ARG A 641 -15.21 12.62 -23.99
C ARG A 641 -13.98 11.74 -23.74
N TRP A 642 -13.91 10.61 -24.44
CA TRP A 642 -12.79 9.67 -24.33
C TRP A 642 -11.50 10.17 -24.99
N ILE A 643 -10.38 9.98 -24.30
CA ILE A 643 -9.02 10.23 -24.79
C ILE A 643 -8.07 9.14 -24.29
N ALA A 644 -6.84 9.13 -24.81
CA ALA A 644 -5.80 8.26 -24.26
C ALA A 644 -5.57 8.56 -22.78
N GLY A 645 -5.51 7.53 -21.94
CA GLY A 645 -5.33 7.67 -20.49
C GLY A 645 -6.60 8.01 -19.71
N GLY A 646 -7.75 8.12 -20.37
CA GLY A 646 -9.03 8.26 -19.72
C GLY A 646 -9.99 9.12 -20.49
N SER A 647 -10.26 10.30 -19.98
CA SER A 647 -11.26 11.20 -20.54
C SER A 647 -10.99 12.64 -20.14
N GLU A 648 -11.64 13.53 -20.86
CA GLU A 648 -11.67 14.97 -20.66
C GLU A 648 -13.12 15.45 -20.55
N PHE A 649 -13.33 16.68 -20.10
CA PHE A 649 -14.65 17.32 -20.12
C PHE A 649 -14.76 18.36 -21.21
N VAL A 650 -15.85 18.29 -21.98
CA VAL A 650 -16.30 19.34 -22.90
C VAL A 650 -17.41 20.13 -22.21
N ARG A 651 -17.14 21.39 -21.88
CA ARG A 651 -18.11 22.32 -21.31
C ARG A 651 -18.63 23.25 -22.40
N THR A 652 -19.94 23.23 -22.61
CA THR A 652 -20.62 23.96 -23.69
C THR A 652 -21.46 25.07 -23.11
N PHE A 653 -21.24 26.29 -23.60
CA PHE A 653 -21.94 27.51 -23.21
C PHE A 653 -22.80 28.04 -24.34
N SER A 654 -23.99 28.54 -24.02
CA SER A 654 -24.75 29.43 -24.90
C SER A 654 -25.42 30.55 -24.09
N ALA A 655 -25.69 31.69 -24.73
CA ALA A 655 -26.33 32.84 -24.10
C ALA A 655 -27.52 33.34 -24.93
N LYS A 656 -28.55 33.86 -24.25
CA LYS A 656 -29.73 34.48 -24.87
C LYS A 656 -30.02 35.83 -24.23
N GLY A 657 -30.28 36.84 -25.05
CA GLY A 657 -30.64 38.19 -24.60
C GLY A 657 -29.47 39.16 -24.47
N GLY A 658 -28.25 38.76 -24.88
CA GLY A 658 -27.08 39.64 -24.92
C GLY A 658 -25.73 38.91 -24.90
N ASP A 659 -24.66 39.68 -25.09
CA ASP A 659 -23.28 39.18 -25.17
C ASP A 659 -22.64 39.00 -23.78
N LEU A 660 -21.83 37.95 -23.63
CA LEU A 660 -21.20 37.54 -22.38
C LEU A 660 -19.69 37.37 -22.53
N THR A 661 -18.91 37.86 -21.56
CA THR A 661 -17.49 37.50 -21.42
C THR A 661 -17.36 36.34 -20.43
N ILE A 662 -16.68 35.27 -20.86
CA ILE A 662 -16.46 34.05 -20.08
C ILE A 662 -14.99 33.96 -19.68
N ASP A 663 -14.74 33.79 -18.38
CA ASP A 663 -13.41 33.62 -17.79
C ASP A 663 -13.43 32.49 -16.75
N LEU A 664 -12.94 31.31 -17.16
CA LEU A 664 -13.17 30.05 -16.45
C LEU A 664 -12.26 29.86 -15.23
N PRO A 665 -12.71 29.10 -14.22
CA PRO A 665 -11.85 28.68 -13.11
C PRO A 665 -10.76 27.74 -13.62
N LYS A 666 -9.55 27.85 -13.04
CA LYS A 666 -8.41 26.97 -13.32
C LYS A 666 -8.22 26.00 -12.16
N GLY A 667 -7.40 24.99 -12.35
CA GLY A 667 -6.99 24.07 -11.28
C GLY A 667 -5.55 23.64 -11.50
N GLU A 668 -4.90 23.18 -10.44
CA GLU A 668 -3.57 22.59 -10.56
C GLU A 668 -3.63 21.36 -11.49
N GLY A 669 -2.74 21.30 -12.48
CA GLY A 669 -2.71 20.21 -13.47
C GLY A 669 -3.79 20.28 -14.55
N VAL A 670 -4.71 21.26 -14.54
CA VAL A 670 -5.78 21.35 -15.54
C VAL A 670 -5.37 22.21 -16.73
N GLU A 671 -5.41 21.63 -17.93
CA GLU A 671 -5.26 22.32 -19.20
C GLU A 671 -6.62 22.67 -19.80
N LEU A 672 -6.79 23.94 -20.18
CA LEU A 672 -8.01 24.46 -20.81
C LEU A 672 -7.77 24.75 -22.30
N SER A 673 -8.73 24.37 -23.14
CA SER A 673 -8.68 24.68 -24.58
C SER A 673 -10.03 25.20 -25.09
N PRO A 674 -10.16 26.51 -25.43
CA PRO A 674 -9.17 27.57 -25.24
C PRO A 674 -8.97 27.98 -23.76
N ALA A 675 -7.75 28.39 -23.40
CA ALA A 675 -7.41 28.81 -22.03
C ALA A 675 -7.71 30.28 -21.70
N GLU A 676 -7.74 31.15 -22.71
CA GLU A 676 -7.93 32.58 -22.54
C GLU A 676 -9.41 32.95 -22.45
N PRO A 677 -9.75 34.01 -21.69
CA PRO A 677 -11.12 34.53 -21.66
C PRO A 677 -11.62 34.90 -23.06
N PHE A 678 -12.91 34.68 -23.30
CA PHE A 678 -13.52 34.94 -24.61
C PHE A 678 -14.90 35.58 -24.53
N LEU A 679 -15.25 36.30 -25.59
CA LEU A 679 -16.59 36.83 -25.81
C LEU A 679 -17.46 35.75 -26.46
N LEU A 680 -18.64 35.54 -25.90
CA LEU A 680 -19.73 34.72 -26.43
C LEU A 680 -20.86 35.66 -26.88
N GLN A 681 -21.17 35.65 -28.17
CA GLN A 681 -22.22 36.49 -28.74
C GLN A 681 -23.62 35.91 -28.47
N ASP A 682 -24.65 36.77 -28.47
CA ASP A 682 -26.04 36.34 -28.34
C ASP A 682 -26.41 35.26 -29.38
N GLY A 683 -26.90 34.12 -28.91
CA GLY A 683 -27.25 32.96 -29.74
C GLY A 683 -26.07 32.12 -30.23
N GLU A 684 -24.82 32.47 -29.90
CA GLU A 684 -23.63 31.65 -30.16
C GLU A 684 -23.54 30.48 -29.15
N THR A 685 -22.99 29.36 -29.61
CA THR A 685 -22.58 28.24 -28.75
C THR A 685 -21.07 28.07 -28.83
N ARG A 686 -20.41 27.91 -27.69
CA ARG A 686 -18.97 27.60 -27.62
C ARG A 686 -18.65 26.45 -26.69
N GLU A 687 -17.60 25.72 -27.03
CA GLU A 687 -17.07 24.60 -26.26
C GLU A 687 -15.70 24.96 -25.67
N VAL A 688 -15.45 24.49 -24.44
CA VAL A 688 -14.15 24.53 -23.79
C VAL A 688 -13.83 23.14 -23.25
N ILE A 689 -12.62 22.68 -23.52
CA ILE A 689 -12.12 21.37 -23.09
C ILE A 689 -11.33 21.53 -21.80
N TYR A 690 -11.58 20.66 -20.83
CA TYR A 690 -10.83 20.49 -19.58
C TYR A 690 -10.11 19.14 -19.61
N GLN A 691 -8.77 19.16 -19.59
CA GLN A 691 -7.91 17.98 -19.51
C GLN A 691 -7.10 18.03 -18.22
N TRP A 692 -6.94 16.90 -17.52
CA TRP A 692 -6.14 16.77 -16.30
C TRP A 692 -5.59 15.35 -16.12
#